data_AF-A0A1T4VT05-F1
#
_entry.id   AF-A0A1T4VT05-F1
#
_cell.length_a   1.000
_cell.length_b   1.000
_cell.length_c   1.000
_cell.angle_alpha   90.00
_cell.angle_beta   90.00
_cell.angle_gamma   90.00
#
_symmetry.space_group_name_H-M   'P 1'
#
loop_
_entity.id
_entity.type
_entity.pdbx_description
1 polymer ?
#
loop_
_entity_poly.entity_id
_entity_poly.type
_entity_poly.pdbx_seq_one_letter_code
_entity_poly.pdbx_strand_id
1 'polypeptide(L)'
;MSIDHTVLLEKISGNRFLTNEDRQALLSLFTAYQNEAQALRDQTKQLTTRLHNRDTVIEDLERALALREQQIHSKEEILQKNQTADQAYQHKAEQYEQRLHEREQIIKERDEAIRSREQIIRDLEKRLHEVEKNTYQTEKSLREREEQLKQRDRLLEEKERHLEKRDRELENRDKHISRRDTSLNEYERQLQEVNQWVLNYQQDQHEQKKIIAARDEQISLRDTLLQEAQQQLLILDQYLQAAHQQLHQRDESLQERDDQLKERDQLIKQKIEHISIRNEQLFAQTRTLHEKEQHAVQYHQMLEQREKLLVEKDQQLLVLEQAIAQHSQQLNQRDTQISAQFLQLQTRDRELSHRDTQVSELVQQLDKLNTSTQIQQQQIHTHQQQVDQLQAYLQQQHEQFSHIQQTLQAKEALVSQRDTTIQQLSNLLEQRETLLLAHDTQLQQQAQVLQQKAEQLQQREQQLNSLAAQLMEEETQLHKQIAVQQTQIIQLEEREQHLQQLEQQQLKVVTQLNEQLTAFQTLTQQEQLQRQNLVERSEQSISQTFEQVKTDAQQLMSDQQRQLKLIAKMIEALMQQQYSHYQEKLSGLTELYHQDVQERQQAQQLQRQVIADMGHYLELLKQIKMEQSQERLTILIDQLQDLNEQLGQGSNELQQQRHTEIVHYFKDLGRQMVANRPIDQEAWKKRVLVDLKQISEQLTTQTTQAAQILPTPATEAREENREENQRYQQLVEQREKVIQLKEQMIQQLNKQLTVKDKNLLAKEELIFKLSQQVKNMQSSAL
;
A
#
# COMPACT_ATOMS: atom_id res chain seq x y z
N MET A 1 -194.62 39.72 19.37
CA MET A 1 -195.84 39.75 20.21
C MET A 1 -195.61 40.84 21.24
N SER A 2 -196.06 42.10 21.09
CA SER A 2 -197.09 42.72 20.24
C SER A 2 -198.53 42.69 20.80
N ILE A 3 -199.12 43.88 20.95
CA ILE A 3 -200.55 44.28 20.91
C ILE A 3 -201.28 44.71 22.21
N ASP A 4 -201.13 44.08 23.39
CA ASP A 4 -202.05 44.39 24.51
C ASP A 4 -201.84 45.74 25.25
N HIS A 5 -200.77 46.49 24.94
CA HIS A 5 -200.43 47.75 25.63
C HIS A 5 -201.53 48.81 25.52
N THR A 6 -202.09 49.04 24.33
CA THR A 6 -203.14 50.04 24.09
C THR A 6 -204.48 49.66 24.71
N VAL A 7 -204.81 48.37 24.80
CA VAL A 7 -206.12 47.91 25.31
C VAL A 7 -206.19 48.00 26.85
N LEU A 8 -205.09 47.77 27.56
CA LEU A 8 -205.04 48.02 29.01
C LEU A 8 -205.08 49.52 29.35
N LEU A 9 -204.40 50.36 28.56
CA LEU A 9 -204.43 51.83 28.68
C LEU A 9 -205.86 52.39 28.69
N GLU A 10 -206.73 51.94 27.78
CA GLU A 10 -208.15 52.36 27.73
C GLU A 10 -208.98 51.82 28.91
N LYS A 11 -208.79 50.55 29.30
CA LYS A 11 -209.56 49.95 30.39
C LYS A 11 -209.25 50.57 31.75
N ILE A 12 -208.00 51.00 31.98
CA ILE A 12 -207.61 51.73 33.19
C ILE A 12 -208.19 53.16 33.14
N SER A 13 -208.15 53.84 31.99
CA SER A 13 -208.60 55.23 31.87
C SER A 13 -210.12 55.45 31.93
N GLY A 14 -210.93 54.47 31.53
CA GLY A 14 -212.40 54.59 31.49
C GLY A 14 -213.15 54.31 32.81
N ASN A 15 -212.52 53.73 33.82
CA ASN A 15 -213.25 53.10 34.93
C ASN A 15 -213.76 54.11 35.99
N ARG A 16 -215.08 54.40 35.97
CA ARG A 16 -215.77 55.35 36.88
C ARG A 16 -215.74 55.00 38.37
N PHE A 17 -215.31 53.78 38.75
CA PHE A 17 -215.24 53.34 40.15
C PHE A 17 -213.83 53.41 40.75
N LEU A 18 -212.81 53.72 39.96
CA LEU A 18 -211.43 53.92 40.45
C LEU A 18 -211.18 55.41 40.75
N THR A 19 -210.46 55.67 41.84
CA THR A 19 -209.95 57.01 42.11
C THR A 19 -208.90 57.40 41.07
N ASN A 20 -208.64 58.70 40.90
CA ASN A 20 -207.60 59.18 39.97
C ASN A 20 -206.19 58.67 40.36
N GLU A 21 -205.98 58.39 41.64
CA GLU A 21 -204.72 57.90 42.20
C GLU A 21 -204.44 56.44 41.77
N ASP A 22 -205.40 55.54 42.00
CA ASP A 22 -205.31 54.13 41.58
C ASP A 22 -205.09 54.00 40.06
N ARG A 23 -205.72 54.89 39.29
CA ARG A 23 -205.62 54.95 37.84
C ARG A 23 -204.23 55.33 37.36
N GLN A 24 -203.56 56.30 38.02
CA GLN A 24 -202.18 56.65 37.69
C GLN A 24 -201.17 55.58 38.15
N ALA A 25 -201.40 54.95 39.30
CA ALA A 25 -200.54 53.88 39.82
C ALA A 25 -200.48 52.66 38.89
N LEU A 26 -201.61 52.24 38.31
CA LEU A 26 -201.64 51.13 37.35
C LEU A 26 -200.94 51.46 36.02
N LEU A 27 -200.99 52.72 35.58
CA LEU A 27 -200.32 53.18 34.36
C LEU A 27 -198.80 53.24 34.50
N SER A 28 -198.28 53.65 35.67
CA SER A 28 -196.83 53.68 35.92
C SER A 28 -196.24 52.26 36.06
N LEU A 29 -196.95 51.34 36.72
CA LEU A 29 -196.50 49.95 36.88
C LEU A 29 -196.42 49.20 35.54
N PHE A 30 -197.40 49.40 34.65
CA PHE A 30 -197.43 48.73 33.36
C PHE A 30 -196.37 49.24 32.37
N THR A 31 -196.04 50.53 32.44
CA THR A 31 -194.97 51.13 31.62
C THR A 31 -193.57 50.70 32.07
N ALA A 32 -193.35 50.44 33.36
CA ALA A 32 -192.08 49.94 33.88
C ALA A 32 -191.70 48.55 33.31
N TYR A 33 -192.61 47.57 33.39
CA TYR A 33 -192.37 46.19 32.94
C TYR A 33 -191.99 46.07 31.45
N GLN A 34 -192.56 46.94 30.60
CA GLN A 34 -192.31 46.87 29.16
C GLN A 34 -190.90 47.33 28.78
N ASN A 35 -190.30 48.25 29.54
CA ASN A 35 -188.94 48.72 29.31
C ASN A 35 -187.90 47.64 29.67
N GLU A 36 -188.13 46.89 30.76
CA GLU A 36 -187.25 45.81 31.21
C GLU A 36 -187.20 44.63 30.21
N ALA A 37 -188.35 44.25 29.66
CA ALA A 37 -188.46 43.19 28.65
C ALA A 37 -187.74 43.52 27.32
N GLN A 38 -187.58 44.81 27.00
CA GLN A 38 -186.87 45.26 25.79
C GLN A 38 -185.35 45.14 25.98
N ALA A 39 -184.83 45.57 27.14
CA ALA A 39 -183.39 45.58 27.44
C ALA A 39 -182.75 44.18 27.39
N LEU A 40 -183.43 43.16 27.92
CA LEU A 40 -182.93 41.77 27.90
C LEU A 40 -182.75 41.21 26.49
N ARG A 41 -183.58 41.60 25.51
CA ARG A 41 -183.45 41.12 24.11
C ARG A 41 -182.20 41.65 23.42
N ASP A 42 -181.85 42.91 23.67
CA ASP A 42 -180.68 43.52 23.05
C ASP A 42 -179.37 42.96 23.64
N GLN A 43 -179.38 42.61 24.93
CA GLN A 43 -178.25 41.95 25.58
C GLN A 43 -177.94 40.57 24.95
N THR A 44 -178.96 39.77 24.63
CA THR A 44 -178.78 38.45 23.99
C THR A 44 -178.14 38.57 22.60
N LYS A 45 -178.56 39.55 21.79
CA LYS A 45 -177.97 39.78 20.44
C LYS A 45 -176.48 40.13 20.49
N GLN A 46 -176.04 40.87 21.50
CA GLN A 46 -174.63 41.22 21.68
C GLN A 46 -173.75 40.01 22.03
N LEU A 47 -174.28 39.01 22.72
CA LEU A 47 -173.53 37.80 23.05
C LEU A 47 -173.32 36.89 21.83
N THR A 48 -174.35 36.72 20.98
CA THR A 48 -174.24 35.89 19.77
C THR A 48 -173.19 36.41 18.79
N THR A 49 -173.10 37.73 18.63
CA THR A 49 -172.08 38.37 17.77
C THR A 49 -170.67 38.24 18.35
N ARG A 50 -170.49 38.29 19.67
CA ARG A 50 -169.18 38.04 20.31
C ARG A 50 -168.70 36.61 20.15
N LEU A 51 -169.59 35.61 20.18
CA LEU A 51 -169.23 34.21 19.98
C LEU A 51 -168.73 33.98 18.55
N HIS A 52 -169.49 34.41 17.53
CA HIS A 52 -169.10 34.25 16.13
C HIS A 52 -167.73 34.87 15.81
N ASN A 53 -167.47 36.10 16.30
CA ASN A 53 -166.18 36.76 16.15
C ASN A 53 -165.02 36.04 16.87
N ARG A 54 -165.30 35.15 17.83
CA ARG A 54 -164.28 34.38 18.54
C ARG A 54 -163.93 33.10 17.78
N ASP A 55 -164.93 32.47 17.16
CA ASP A 55 -164.73 31.26 16.37
C ASP A 55 -163.93 31.56 15.09
N THR A 56 -164.17 32.72 14.43
CA THR A 56 -163.36 33.14 13.27
C THR A 56 -161.88 33.37 13.63
N VAL A 57 -161.59 33.89 14.83
CA VAL A 57 -160.22 34.06 15.32
C VAL A 57 -159.54 32.72 15.61
N ILE A 58 -160.30 31.69 16.01
CA ILE A 58 -159.78 30.34 16.21
C ILE A 58 -159.37 29.70 14.87
N GLU A 59 -160.22 29.78 13.83
CA GLU A 59 -159.86 29.27 12.50
C GLU A 59 -158.58 29.92 11.93
N ASP A 60 -158.41 31.24 12.10
CA ASP A 60 -157.22 31.94 11.63
C ASP A 60 -155.96 31.54 12.43
N LEU A 61 -156.08 31.27 13.72
CA LEU A 61 -154.99 30.75 14.55
C LEU A 61 -154.62 29.30 14.16
N GLU A 62 -155.60 28.45 13.85
CA GLU A 62 -155.36 27.08 13.38
C GLU A 62 -154.64 27.06 12.02
N ARG A 63 -155.04 27.93 11.07
CA ARG A 63 -154.30 28.12 9.81
C ARG A 63 -152.87 28.62 10.05
N ALA A 64 -152.68 29.55 10.98
CA ALA A 64 -151.35 30.05 11.32
C ALA A 64 -150.46 28.97 11.96
N LEU A 65 -151.02 28.07 12.76
CA LEU A 65 -150.31 26.91 13.32
C LEU A 65 -149.90 25.92 12.24
N ALA A 66 -150.79 25.53 11.33
CA ALA A 66 -150.47 24.63 10.23
C ALA A 66 -149.35 25.18 9.31
N LEU A 67 -149.38 26.48 9.01
CA LEU A 67 -148.30 27.15 8.27
C LEU A 67 -146.97 27.14 9.05
N ARG A 68 -147.01 27.28 10.37
CA ARG A 68 -145.83 27.21 11.24
C ARG A 68 -145.25 25.79 11.30
N GLU A 69 -146.09 24.75 11.36
CA GLU A 69 -145.67 23.35 11.33
C GLU A 69 -144.99 22.99 9.99
N GLN A 70 -145.53 23.47 8.86
CA GLN A 70 -144.90 23.31 7.55
C GLN A 70 -143.53 24.02 7.49
N GLN A 71 -143.41 25.22 8.07
CA GLN A 71 -142.13 25.92 8.17
C GLN A 71 -141.12 25.21 9.08
N ILE A 72 -141.56 24.52 10.13
CA ILE A 72 -140.69 23.72 11.01
C ILE A 72 -140.14 22.53 10.23
N HIS A 73 -140.98 21.73 9.57
CA HIS A 73 -140.54 20.60 8.74
C HIS A 73 -139.55 21.03 7.64
N SER A 74 -139.82 22.15 6.96
CA SER A 74 -138.91 22.70 5.94
C SER A 74 -137.54 23.08 6.53
N LYS A 75 -137.50 23.63 7.75
CA LYS A 75 -136.24 23.93 8.46
C LYS A 75 -135.53 22.66 8.93
N GLU A 76 -136.26 21.63 9.35
CA GLU A 76 -135.70 20.33 9.75
C GLU A 76 -135.06 19.60 8.56
N GLU A 77 -135.68 19.61 7.38
CA GLU A 77 -135.04 19.10 6.15
C GLU A 77 -133.74 19.84 5.81
N ILE A 78 -133.73 21.17 5.95
CA ILE A 78 -132.53 21.99 5.70
C ILE A 78 -131.45 21.67 6.73
N LEU A 79 -131.81 21.49 8.00
CA LEU A 79 -130.89 21.09 9.06
C LEU A 79 -130.29 19.71 8.81
N GLN A 80 -131.09 18.72 8.39
CA GLN A 80 -130.57 17.39 8.02
C GLN A 80 -129.62 17.47 6.82
N LYS A 81 -129.98 18.22 5.77
CA LYS A 81 -129.10 18.44 4.61
C LYS A 81 -127.77 19.09 5.03
N ASN A 82 -127.81 20.12 5.87
CA ASN A 82 -126.62 20.76 6.42
C ASN A 82 -125.78 19.79 7.26
N GLN A 83 -126.38 19.00 8.17
CA GLN A 83 -125.66 17.99 8.96
C GLN A 83 -124.94 16.97 8.08
N THR A 84 -125.58 16.48 7.01
CA THR A 84 -124.91 15.55 6.07
C THR A 84 -123.79 16.22 5.28
N ALA A 85 -123.92 17.52 4.96
CA ALA A 85 -122.86 18.29 4.33
C ALA A 85 -121.68 18.51 5.28
N ASP A 86 -121.94 18.88 6.53
CA ASP A 86 -120.93 19.08 7.58
C ASP A 86 -120.14 17.80 7.85
N GLN A 87 -120.81 16.64 7.94
CA GLN A 87 -120.15 15.33 8.03
C GLN A 87 -119.26 15.05 6.80
N ALA A 88 -119.74 15.37 5.60
CA ALA A 88 -118.95 15.23 4.38
C ALA A 88 -117.76 16.20 4.30
N TYR A 89 -117.86 17.39 4.92
CA TYR A 89 -116.75 18.33 5.07
C TYR A 89 -115.74 17.87 6.13
N GLN A 90 -116.20 17.33 7.27
CA GLN A 90 -115.36 16.74 8.31
C GLN A 90 -114.52 15.58 7.75
N HIS A 91 -115.16 14.60 7.10
CA HIS A 91 -114.44 13.48 6.49
C HIS A 91 -113.44 13.92 5.41
N LYS A 92 -113.74 14.98 4.65
CA LYS A 92 -112.77 15.58 3.71
C LYS A 92 -111.61 16.27 4.43
N ALA A 93 -111.88 16.97 5.54
CA ALA A 93 -110.86 17.61 6.36
C ALA A 93 -109.91 16.55 6.94
N GLU A 94 -110.43 15.47 7.53
CA GLU A 94 -109.66 14.32 8.03
C GLU A 94 -108.78 13.70 6.92
N GLN A 95 -109.30 13.53 5.70
CA GLN A 95 -108.52 13.07 4.56
C GLN A 95 -107.41 14.05 4.14
N TYR A 96 -107.62 15.36 4.25
CA TYR A 96 -106.58 16.35 3.99
C TYR A 96 -105.54 16.37 5.11
N GLU A 97 -105.94 16.21 6.37
CA GLU A 97 -105.03 16.09 7.51
C GLU A 97 -104.15 14.84 7.38
N GLN A 98 -104.72 13.67 7.07
CA GLN A 98 -103.96 12.44 6.82
C GLN A 98 -102.91 12.64 5.71
N ARG A 99 -103.30 13.19 4.57
CA ARG A 99 -102.38 13.52 3.47
C ARG A 99 -101.32 14.56 3.82
N LEU A 100 -101.62 15.46 4.76
CA LEU A 100 -100.68 16.45 5.26
C LEU A 100 -99.66 15.79 6.19
N HIS A 101 -100.09 14.92 7.10
CA HIS A 101 -99.21 14.11 7.94
C HIS A 101 -98.29 13.18 7.11
N GLU A 102 -98.82 12.50 6.08
CA GLU A 102 -98.01 11.71 5.14
C GLU A 102 -96.94 12.57 4.45
N ARG A 103 -97.30 13.77 3.99
CA ARG A 103 -96.36 14.72 3.39
C ARG A 103 -95.31 15.20 4.38
N GLU A 104 -95.68 15.49 5.63
CA GLU A 104 -94.74 15.86 6.68
C GLU A 104 -93.76 14.73 7.00
N GLN A 105 -94.21 13.48 7.02
CA GLN A 105 -93.33 12.31 7.18
C GLN A 105 -92.33 12.23 6.02
N ILE A 106 -92.82 12.29 4.77
CA ILE A 106 -91.96 12.27 3.57
C ILE A 106 -90.97 13.46 3.54
N ILE A 107 -91.38 14.63 4.04
CA ILE A 107 -90.48 15.79 4.17
C ILE A 107 -89.40 15.51 5.22
N LYS A 108 -89.75 15.02 6.41
CA LYS A 108 -88.79 14.67 7.47
C LYS A 108 -87.76 13.63 6.98
N GLU A 109 -88.21 12.57 6.32
CA GLU A 109 -87.33 11.55 5.71
C GLU A 109 -86.39 12.15 4.67
N ARG A 110 -86.88 13.07 3.83
CA ARG A 110 -86.06 13.78 2.83
C ARG A 110 -85.06 14.72 3.48
N ASP A 111 -85.43 15.44 4.54
CA ASP A 111 -84.54 16.32 5.27
C ASP A 111 -83.43 15.54 6.00
N GLU A 112 -83.71 14.32 6.47
CA GLU A 112 -82.71 13.38 7.00
C GLU A 112 -81.80 12.83 5.89
N ALA A 113 -82.36 12.48 4.73
CA ALA A 113 -81.60 12.07 3.55
C ALA A 113 -80.72 13.21 2.98
N ILE A 114 -81.17 14.46 3.06
CA ILE A 114 -80.39 15.65 2.68
C ILE A 114 -79.26 15.87 3.68
N ARG A 115 -79.55 15.90 4.99
CA ARG A 115 -78.53 16.08 6.04
C ARG A 115 -77.43 15.02 6.01
N SER A 116 -77.79 13.75 5.76
CA SER A 116 -76.79 12.68 5.60
C SER A 116 -75.94 12.84 4.33
N ARG A 117 -76.53 13.26 3.20
CA ARG A 117 -75.78 13.59 1.97
C ARG A 117 -74.87 14.79 2.15
N GLU A 118 -75.32 15.86 2.80
CA GLU A 118 -74.49 17.02 3.14
C GLU A 118 -73.28 16.62 3.99
N GLN A 119 -73.48 15.74 4.98
CA GLN A 119 -72.39 15.25 5.80
C GLN A 119 -71.36 14.46 4.97
N ILE A 120 -71.83 13.57 4.08
CA ILE A 120 -70.95 12.85 3.15
C ILE A 120 -70.20 13.81 2.22
N ILE A 121 -70.85 14.85 1.70
CA ILE A 121 -70.21 15.88 0.86
C ILE A 121 -69.10 16.59 1.64
N ARG A 122 -69.36 17.08 2.85
CA ARG A 122 -68.34 17.72 3.72
C ARG A 122 -67.16 16.82 4.01
N ASP A 123 -67.39 15.52 4.20
CA ASP A 123 -66.32 14.56 4.49
C ASP A 123 -65.54 14.16 3.21
N LEU A 124 -66.17 14.21 2.03
CA LEU A 124 -65.48 14.10 0.74
C LEU A 124 -64.66 15.35 0.41
N GLU A 125 -65.17 16.56 0.70
CA GLU A 125 -64.45 17.82 0.54
C GLU A 125 -63.18 17.88 1.40
N LYS A 126 -63.27 17.45 2.68
CA LYS A 126 -62.08 17.31 3.55
C LYS A 126 -61.06 16.34 2.96
N ARG A 127 -61.49 15.16 2.50
CA ARG A 127 -60.62 14.15 1.87
C ARG A 127 -59.98 14.67 0.58
N LEU A 128 -60.73 15.40 -0.25
CA LEU A 128 -60.22 16.04 -1.45
C LEU A 128 -59.11 17.03 -1.09
N HIS A 129 -59.34 17.89 -0.11
CA HIS A 129 -58.35 18.86 0.36
C HIS A 129 -57.09 18.21 0.96
N GLU A 130 -57.24 17.10 1.70
CA GLU A 130 -56.12 16.29 2.16
C GLU A 130 -55.32 15.68 0.99
N VAL A 131 -55.99 15.18 -0.04
CA VAL A 131 -55.36 14.64 -1.27
C VAL A 131 -54.65 15.74 -2.07
N GLU A 132 -55.24 16.93 -2.21
CA GLU A 132 -54.60 18.09 -2.86
C GLU A 132 -53.32 18.49 -2.12
N LYS A 133 -53.40 18.61 -0.78
CA LYS A 133 -52.25 18.93 0.08
C LYS A 133 -51.14 17.88 -0.02
N ASN A 134 -51.49 16.60 -0.02
CA ASN A 134 -50.54 15.50 -0.18
C ASN A 134 -49.91 15.52 -1.59
N THR A 135 -50.71 15.72 -2.63
CA THR A 135 -50.24 15.85 -4.03
C THR A 135 -49.22 16.98 -4.14
N TYR A 136 -49.54 18.18 -3.64
CA TYR A 136 -48.62 19.33 -3.60
C TYR A 136 -47.30 19.03 -2.88
N GLN A 137 -47.36 18.33 -1.73
CA GLN A 137 -46.14 17.89 -1.02
C GLN A 137 -45.30 16.90 -1.84
N THR A 138 -45.95 15.94 -2.52
CA THR A 138 -45.24 15.00 -3.39
C THR A 138 -44.62 15.67 -4.62
N GLU A 139 -45.32 16.61 -5.27
CA GLU A 139 -44.76 17.42 -6.36
C GLU A 139 -43.54 18.22 -5.90
N LYS A 140 -43.61 18.86 -4.73
CA LYS A 140 -42.49 19.60 -4.16
C LYS A 140 -41.27 18.67 -3.95
N SER A 141 -41.49 17.50 -3.35
CA SER A 141 -40.43 16.51 -3.14
C SER A 141 -39.86 15.94 -4.45
N LEU A 142 -40.69 15.82 -5.50
CA LEU A 142 -40.22 15.42 -6.84
C LEU A 142 -39.33 16.50 -7.47
N ARG A 143 -39.72 17.78 -7.39
CA ARG A 143 -38.87 18.90 -7.88
C ARG A 143 -37.53 18.96 -7.15
N GLU A 144 -37.53 18.82 -5.83
CA GLU A 144 -36.30 18.74 -5.02
C GLU A 144 -35.41 17.57 -5.45
N ARG A 145 -35.98 16.40 -5.79
CA ARG A 145 -35.23 15.26 -6.34
C ARG A 145 -34.71 15.48 -7.76
N GLU A 146 -35.48 16.14 -8.63
CA GLU A 146 -35.02 16.50 -9.98
C GLU A 146 -33.85 17.48 -9.93
N GLU A 147 -33.86 18.44 -9.01
CA GLU A 147 -32.73 19.35 -8.78
C GLU A 147 -31.50 18.59 -8.27
N GLN A 148 -31.67 17.66 -7.33
CA GLN A 148 -30.59 16.79 -6.86
C GLN A 148 -30.03 15.89 -7.98
N LEU A 149 -30.87 15.36 -8.87
CA LEU A 149 -30.42 14.60 -10.04
C LEU A 149 -29.60 15.48 -10.99
N LYS A 150 -30.10 16.67 -11.37
CA LYS A 150 -29.36 17.64 -12.19
C LYS A 150 -28.02 18.05 -11.58
N GLN A 151 -27.92 18.13 -10.25
CA GLN A 151 -26.64 18.37 -9.56
C GLN A 151 -25.70 17.16 -9.66
N ARG A 152 -26.20 15.93 -9.51
CA ARG A 152 -25.41 14.70 -9.65
C ARG A 152 -24.92 14.51 -11.08
N ASP A 153 -25.74 14.81 -12.08
CA ASP A 153 -25.39 14.68 -13.49
C ASP A 153 -24.23 15.63 -13.85
N ARG A 154 -24.28 16.90 -13.40
CA ARG A 154 -23.17 17.85 -13.54
C ARG A 154 -21.88 17.36 -12.87
N LEU A 155 -21.98 16.82 -11.65
CA LEU A 155 -20.83 16.26 -10.92
C LEU A 155 -20.28 14.98 -11.59
N LEU A 156 -21.09 14.25 -12.35
CA LEU A 156 -20.64 13.12 -13.17
C LEU A 156 -19.93 13.61 -14.43
N GLU A 157 -20.49 14.57 -15.17
CA GLU A 157 -19.82 15.20 -16.32
C GLU A 157 -18.47 15.81 -15.94
N GLU A 158 -18.37 16.48 -14.79
CA GLU A 158 -17.11 17.02 -14.28
C GLU A 158 -16.09 15.90 -14.02
N LYS A 159 -16.52 14.78 -13.41
CA LYS A 159 -15.66 13.61 -13.17
C LYS A 159 -15.23 12.93 -14.46
N GLU A 160 -16.11 12.79 -15.44
CA GLU A 160 -15.78 12.25 -16.77
C GLU A 160 -14.73 13.12 -17.46
N ARG A 161 -14.89 14.46 -17.46
CA ARG A 161 -13.87 15.39 -17.99
C ARG A 161 -12.55 15.32 -17.22
N HIS A 162 -12.57 15.02 -15.93
CA HIS A 162 -11.35 14.81 -15.13
C HIS A 162 -10.66 13.48 -15.43
N LEU A 163 -11.44 12.40 -15.62
CA LEU A 163 -10.92 11.10 -16.06
C LEU A 163 -10.31 11.22 -17.46
N GLU A 164 -11.00 11.81 -18.42
CA GLU A 164 -10.51 11.99 -19.79
C GLU A 164 -9.20 12.79 -19.85
N LYS A 165 -9.07 13.84 -19.02
CA LYS A 165 -7.79 14.57 -18.86
C LYS A 165 -6.68 13.66 -18.34
N ARG A 166 -6.98 12.84 -17.33
CA ARG A 166 -6.01 11.94 -16.70
C ARG A 166 -5.62 10.79 -17.62
N ASP A 167 -6.53 10.28 -18.44
CA ASP A 167 -6.24 9.26 -19.46
C ASP A 167 -5.30 9.82 -20.53
N ARG A 168 -5.52 11.06 -21.01
CA ARG A 168 -4.59 11.76 -21.91
C ARG A 168 -3.23 12.03 -21.25
N GLU A 169 -3.18 12.35 -19.95
CA GLU A 169 -1.92 12.48 -19.19
C GLU A 169 -1.18 11.14 -19.09
N LEU A 170 -1.88 10.03 -18.85
CA LEU A 170 -1.31 8.69 -18.82
C LEU A 170 -0.77 8.29 -20.20
N GLU A 171 -1.56 8.45 -21.28
CA GLU A 171 -1.14 8.15 -22.65
C GLU A 171 0.14 8.93 -23.04
N ASN A 172 0.25 10.19 -22.61
CA ASN A 172 1.46 10.98 -22.81
C ASN A 172 2.65 10.45 -21.99
N ARG A 173 2.44 10.03 -20.74
CA ARG A 173 3.48 9.41 -19.90
C ARG A 173 3.95 8.08 -20.48
N ASP A 174 3.04 7.25 -20.98
CA ASP A 174 3.37 5.99 -21.64
C ASP A 174 4.22 6.23 -22.90
N LYS A 175 3.83 7.21 -23.75
CA LYS A 175 4.66 7.65 -24.89
C LYS A 175 6.05 8.14 -24.48
N HIS A 176 6.17 8.81 -23.32
CA HIS A 176 7.47 9.22 -22.78
C HIS A 176 8.30 8.04 -22.24
N ILE A 177 7.65 7.05 -21.60
CA ILE A 177 8.30 5.82 -21.12
C ILE A 177 8.81 5.01 -22.32
N SER A 178 7.98 4.73 -23.33
CA SER A 178 8.40 3.99 -24.53
C SER A 178 9.56 4.66 -25.27
N ARG A 179 9.62 6.01 -25.31
CA ARG A 179 10.79 6.73 -25.86
C ARG A 179 12.04 6.47 -25.02
N ARG A 180 11.94 6.52 -23.69
CA ARG A 180 13.07 6.21 -22.80
C ARG A 180 13.53 4.77 -22.95
N ASP A 181 12.61 3.81 -23.07
CA ASP A 181 12.94 2.40 -23.28
C ASP A 181 13.68 2.20 -24.61
N THR A 182 13.24 2.86 -25.70
CA THR A 182 13.98 2.82 -26.97
C THR A 182 15.38 3.45 -26.86
N SER A 183 15.55 4.54 -26.11
CA SER A 183 16.89 5.13 -25.86
C SER A 183 17.76 4.22 -25.00
N LEU A 184 17.21 3.58 -23.96
CA LEU A 184 17.93 2.64 -23.10
C LEU A 184 18.39 1.42 -23.89
N ASN A 185 17.55 0.85 -24.76
CA ASN A 185 17.94 -0.26 -25.63
C ASN A 185 19.06 0.12 -26.61
N GLU A 186 19.06 1.34 -27.15
CA GLU A 186 20.15 1.83 -28.01
C GLU A 186 21.45 2.03 -27.21
N TYR A 187 21.39 2.58 -25.99
CA TYR A 187 22.54 2.67 -25.09
C TYR A 187 23.05 1.29 -24.66
N GLU A 188 22.18 0.31 -24.43
CA GLU A 188 22.57 -1.06 -24.13
C GLU A 188 23.28 -1.72 -25.31
N ARG A 189 22.80 -1.50 -26.55
CA ARG A 189 23.51 -1.97 -27.75
C ARG A 189 24.89 -1.31 -27.90
N GLN A 190 24.99 0.00 -27.69
CA GLN A 190 26.26 0.72 -27.69
C GLN A 190 27.22 0.20 -26.61
N LEU A 191 26.71 -0.09 -25.40
CA LEU A 191 27.51 -0.68 -24.32
C LEU A 191 28.00 -2.09 -24.70
N GLN A 192 27.17 -2.91 -25.35
CA GLN A 192 27.57 -4.22 -25.87
C GLN A 192 28.66 -4.10 -26.95
N GLU A 193 28.51 -3.17 -27.89
CA GLU A 193 29.50 -2.87 -28.94
C GLU A 193 30.86 -2.43 -28.32
N VAL A 194 30.84 -1.52 -27.34
CA VAL A 194 32.04 -1.09 -26.60
C VAL A 194 32.66 -2.24 -25.81
N ASN A 195 31.87 -3.07 -25.12
CA ASN A 195 32.38 -4.22 -24.38
C ASN A 195 33.06 -5.25 -25.29
N GLN A 196 32.50 -5.51 -26.48
CA GLN A 196 33.12 -6.36 -27.50
C GLN A 196 34.44 -5.76 -28.00
N TRP A 197 34.47 -4.44 -28.27
CA TRP A 197 35.69 -3.75 -28.67
C TRP A 197 36.78 -3.81 -27.59
N VAL A 198 36.43 -3.59 -26.32
CA VAL A 198 37.36 -3.71 -25.19
C VAL A 198 37.90 -5.14 -25.05
N LEU A 199 37.03 -6.16 -25.22
CA LEU A 199 37.45 -7.55 -25.15
C LEU A 199 38.46 -7.90 -26.26
N ASN A 200 38.19 -7.49 -27.50
CA ASN A 200 39.10 -7.68 -28.63
C ASN A 200 40.41 -6.93 -28.41
N TYR A 201 40.36 -5.68 -27.96
CA TYR A 201 41.56 -4.89 -27.64
C TYR A 201 42.40 -5.52 -26.53
N GLN A 202 41.77 -6.14 -25.52
CA GLN A 202 42.48 -6.89 -24.47
C GLN A 202 43.15 -8.16 -25.01
N GLN A 203 42.53 -8.85 -25.98
CA GLN A 203 43.13 -9.99 -26.68
C GLN A 203 44.34 -9.54 -27.50
N ASP A 204 44.21 -8.51 -28.34
CA ASP A 204 45.29 -7.91 -29.11
C ASP A 204 46.46 -7.48 -28.21
N GLN A 205 46.18 -6.84 -27.07
CA GLN A 205 47.19 -6.47 -26.08
C GLN A 205 47.88 -7.69 -25.45
N HIS A 206 47.17 -8.79 -25.23
CA HIS A 206 47.79 -10.02 -24.73
C HIS A 206 48.68 -10.68 -25.80
N GLU A 207 48.26 -10.69 -27.06
CA GLU A 207 49.08 -11.19 -28.17
C GLU A 207 50.33 -10.34 -28.40
N GLN A 208 50.21 -9.01 -28.40
CA GLN A 208 51.36 -8.10 -28.46
C GLN A 208 52.34 -8.36 -27.31
N LYS A 209 51.87 -8.57 -26.07
CA LYS A 209 52.73 -8.93 -24.94
C LYS A 209 53.45 -10.27 -25.14
N LYS A 210 52.80 -11.28 -25.72
CA LYS A 210 53.46 -12.56 -26.08
C LYS A 210 54.54 -12.36 -27.15
N ILE A 211 54.27 -11.54 -28.16
CA ILE A 211 55.23 -11.21 -29.23
C ILE A 211 56.43 -10.44 -28.67
N ILE A 212 56.21 -9.49 -27.75
CA ILE A 212 57.28 -8.74 -27.06
C ILE A 212 58.14 -9.69 -26.22
N ALA A 213 57.54 -10.53 -25.37
CA ALA A 213 58.29 -11.49 -24.56
C ALA A 213 59.15 -12.44 -25.41
N ALA A 214 58.62 -12.96 -26.53
CA ALA A 214 59.38 -13.80 -27.45
C ALA A 214 60.52 -13.04 -28.17
N ARG A 215 60.39 -11.71 -28.38
CA ARG A 215 61.48 -10.87 -28.90
C ARG A 215 62.53 -10.58 -27.84
N ASP A 216 62.12 -10.35 -26.59
CA ASP A 216 63.04 -10.12 -25.48
C ASP A 216 63.91 -11.36 -25.21
N GLU A 217 63.32 -12.57 -25.29
CA GLU A 217 64.08 -13.83 -25.28
C GLU A 217 65.10 -13.93 -26.44
N GLN A 218 64.70 -13.56 -27.67
CA GLN A 218 65.60 -13.54 -28.82
C GLN A 218 66.72 -12.50 -28.71
N ILE A 219 66.44 -11.33 -28.13
CA ILE A 219 67.44 -10.29 -27.87
C ILE A 219 68.41 -10.78 -26.80
N SER A 220 67.91 -11.32 -25.68
CA SER A 220 68.76 -11.89 -24.62
C SER A 220 69.69 -12.98 -25.15
N LEU A 221 69.20 -13.86 -26.04
CA LEU A 221 70.03 -14.92 -26.65
C LEU A 221 71.06 -14.36 -27.64
N ARG A 222 70.77 -13.25 -28.32
CA ARG A 222 71.75 -12.53 -29.15
C ARG A 222 72.80 -11.82 -28.29
N ASP A 223 72.41 -11.22 -27.18
CA ASP A 223 73.32 -10.52 -26.28
C ASP A 223 74.32 -11.51 -25.64
N THR A 224 73.87 -12.71 -25.25
CA THR A 224 74.79 -13.77 -24.79
C THR A 224 75.77 -14.20 -25.88
N LEU A 225 75.32 -14.40 -27.12
CA LEU A 225 76.20 -14.77 -28.24
C LEU A 225 77.19 -13.65 -28.61
N LEU A 226 76.77 -12.38 -28.52
CA LEU A 226 77.65 -11.22 -28.71
C LEU A 226 78.70 -11.13 -27.59
N GLN A 227 78.32 -11.42 -26.35
CA GLN A 227 79.23 -11.44 -25.22
C GLN A 227 80.27 -12.57 -25.33
N GLU A 228 79.86 -13.76 -25.79
CA GLU A 228 80.77 -14.86 -26.12
C GLU A 228 81.75 -14.48 -27.25
N ALA A 229 81.25 -13.86 -28.33
CA ALA A 229 82.08 -13.40 -29.43
C ALA A 229 83.09 -12.31 -29.00
N GLN A 230 82.68 -11.39 -28.12
CA GLN A 230 83.57 -10.38 -27.53
C GLN A 230 84.67 -11.02 -26.67
N GLN A 231 84.35 -12.05 -25.88
CA GLN A 231 85.35 -12.79 -25.11
C GLN A 231 86.34 -13.52 -26.03
N GLN A 232 85.87 -14.12 -27.13
CA GLN A 232 86.74 -14.77 -28.12
C GLN A 232 87.67 -13.77 -28.82
N LEU A 233 87.15 -12.59 -29.21
CA LEU A 233 87.96 -11.50 -29.77
C LEU A 233 89.01 -11.00 -28.78
N LEU A 234 88.66 -10.82 -27.50
CA LEU A 234 89.61 -10.41 -26.47
C LEU A 234 90.77 -11.41 -26.30
N ILE A 235 90.48 -12.71 -26.37
CA ILE A 235 91.51 -13.77 -26.34
C ILE A 235 92.39 -13.71 -27.60
N LEU A 236 91.80 -13.46 -28.78
CA LEU A 236 92.54 -13.33 -30.03
C LEU A 236 93.44 -12.09 -30.04
N ASP A 237 92.98 -10.95 -29.53
CA ASP A 237 93.78 -9.73 -29.40
C ASP A 237 94.97 -9.93 -28.45
N GLN A 238 94.78 -10.61 -27.31
CA GLN A 238 95.88 -10.96 -26.41
C GLN A 238 96.91 -11.87 -27.11
N TYR A 239 96.45 -12.84 -27.90
CA TYR A 239 97.33 -13.71 -28.68
C TYR A 239 98.10 -12.93 -29.77
N LEU A 240 97.43 -12.03 -30.49
CA LEU A 240 98.04 -11.16 -31.50
C LEU A 240 99.05 -10.18 -30.90
N GLN A 241 98.80 -9.68 -29.69
CA GLN A 241 99.71 -8.81 -28.96
C GLN A 241 100.96 -9.58 -28.50
N ALA A 242 100.81 -10.80 -28.00
CA ALA A 242 101.93 -11.68 -27.66
C ALA A 242 102.76 -12.04 -28.91
N ALA A 243 102.11 -12.32 -30.04
CA ALA A 243 102.78 -12.58 -31.32
C ALA A 243 103.56 -11.35 -31.83
N HIS A 244 103.00 -10.14 -31.70
CA HIS A 244 103.72 -8.90 -32.01
C HIS A 244 104.94 -8.68 -31.12
N GLN A 245 104.85 -8.95 -29.82
CA GLN A 245 106.00 -8.87 -28.91
C GLN A 245 107.11 -9.87 -29.30
N GLN A 246 106.74 -11.10 -29.69
CA GLN A 246 107.70 -12.09 -30.18
C GLN A 246 108.34 -11.69 -31.52
N LEU A 247 107.57 -11.09 -32.44
CA LEU A 247 108.12 -10.56 -33.69
C LEU A 247 109.11 -9.42 -33.41
N HIS A 248 108.74 -8.46 -32.56
CA HIS A 248 109.62 -7.34 -32.20
C HIS A 248 110.94 -7.80 -31.58
N GLN A 249 110.92 -8.79 -30.67
CA GLN A 249 112.13 -9.40 -30.11
C GLN A 249 112.99 -10.12 -31.16
N ARG A 250 112.36 -10.72 -32.19
CA ARG A 250 113.07 -11.33 -33.31
C ARG A 250 113.70 -10.28 -34.21
N ASP A 251 113.01 -9.17 -34.47
CA ASP A 251 113.51 -8.06 -35.29
C ASP A 251 114.71 -7.39 -34.61
N GLU A 252 114.65 -7.15 -33.29
CA GLU A 252 115.81 -6.67 -32.50
C GLU A 252 116.99 -7.66 -32.60
N SER A 253 116.74 -8.96 -32.40
CA SER A 253 117.79 -9.98 -32.48
C SER A 253 118.32 -10.22 -33.90
N LEU A 254 117.57 -9.85 -34.94
CA LEU A 254 118.05 -9.81 -36.33
C LEU A 254 118.90 -8.57 -36.58
N GLN A 255 118.47 -7.40 -36.09
CA GLN A 255 119.23 -6.15 -36.19
C GLN A 255 120.59 -6.25 -35.49
N GLU A 256 120.66 -6.83 -34.29
CA GLU A 256 121.92 -7.13 -33.60
C GLU A 256 122.85 -8.03 -34.45
N ARG A 257 122.30 -9.03 -35.15
CA ARG A 257 123.09 -9.90 -36.03
C ARG A 257 123.56 -9.18 -37.28
N ASP A 258 122.73 -8.33 -37.88
CA ASP A 258 123.10 -7.52 -39.04
C ASP A 258 124.22 -6.52 -38.70
N ASP A 259 124.18 -5.90 -37.51
CA ASP A 259 125.26 -5.02 -37.05
C ASP A 259 126.55 -5.80 -36.76
N GLN A 260 126.47 -6.98 -36.13
CA GLN A 260 127.63 -7.89 -36.00
C GLN A 260 128.20 -8.33 -37.36
N LEU A 261 127.35 -8.56 -38.37
CA LEU A 261 127.79 -8.88 -39.73
C LEU A 261 128.50 -7.69 -40.38
N LYS A 262 127.97 -6.47 -40.25
CA LYS A 262 128.62 -5.24 -40.75
C LYS A 262 130.00 -5.04 -40.11
N GLU A 263 130.15 -5.25 -38.80
CA GLU A 263 131.46 -5.17 -38.12
C GLU A 263 132.44 -6.22 -38.66
N ARG A 264 131.98 -7.46 -38.86
CA ARG A 264 132.81 -8.54 -39.43
C ARG A 264 133.22 -8.25 -40.88
N ASP A 265 132.34 -7.68 -41.69
CA ASP A 265 132.65 -7.25 -43.06
C ASP A 265 133.65 -6.09 -43.09
N GLN A 266 133.56 -5.14 -42.16
CA GLN A 266 134.56 -4.07 -42.00
C GLN A 266 135.94 -4.65 -41.62
N LEU A 267 135.99 -5.58 -40.67
CA LEU A 267 137.22 -6.28 -40.28
C LEU A 267 137.81 -7.12 -41.43
N ILE A 268 136.95 -7.74 -42.26
CA ILE A 268 137.37 -8.47 -43.46
C ILE A 268 137.97 -7.50 -44.50
N LYS A 269 137.33 -6.35 -44.76
CA LYS A 269 137.87 -5.31 -45.66
C LYS A 269 139.25 -4.82 -45.21
N GLN A 270 139.40 -4.47 -43.93
CA GLN A 270 140.70 -4.07 -43.35
C GLN A 270 141.77 -5.17 -43.52
N LYS A 271 141.41 -6.44 -43.33
CA LYS A 271 142.34 -7.56 -43.57
C LYS A 271 142.70 -7.73 -45.05
N ILE A 272 141.76 -7.53 -45.97
CA ILE A 272 142.02 -7.55 -47.43
C ILE A 272 142.98 -6.42 -47.81
N GLU A 273 142.77 -5.20 -47.30
CA GLU A 273 143.68 -4.06 -47.50
C GLU A 273 145.09 -4.36 -46.97
N HIS A 274 145.21 -4.90 -45.76
CA HIS A 274 146.51 -5.32 -45.19
C HIS A 274 147.20 -6.41 -46.04
N ILE A 275 146.45 -7.37 -46.58
CA ILE A 275 146.99 -8.39 -47.49
C ILE A 275 147.42 -7.76 -48.81
N SER A 276 146.66 -6.80 -49.35
CA SER A 276 147.02 -6.07 -50.58
C SER A 276 148.34 -5.31 -50.41
N ILE A 277 148.49 -4.52 -49.34
CA ILE A 277 149.72 -3.80 -49.01
C ILE A 277 150.90 -4.77 -48.86
N ARG A 278 150.69 -5.92 -48.20
CA ARG A 278 151.74 -6.94 -48.05
C ARG A 278 152.13 -7.61 -49.38
N ASN A 279 151.16 -7.80 -50.28
CA ASN A 279 151.42 -8.33 -51.62
C ASN A 279 152.19 -7.33 -52.50
N GLU A 280 151.87 -6.02 -52.42
CA GLU A 280 152.66 -4.96 -53.06
C GLU A 280 154.11 -4.93 -52.55
N GLN A 281 154.30 -5.06 -51.23
CA GLN A 281 155.64 -5.15 -50.62
C GLN A 281 156.41 -6.39 -51.10
N LEU A 282 155.76 -7.55 -51.20
CA LEU A 282 156.35 -8.77 -51.74
C LEU A 282 156.73 -8.59 -53.22
N PHE A 283 155.86 -7.98 -54.03
CA PHE A 283 156.12 -7.70 -55.44
C PHE A 283 157.33 -6.76 -55.62
N ALA A 284 157.42 -5.70 -54.80
CA ALA A 284 158.58 -4.82 -54.78
C ALA A 284 159.87 -5.57 -54.38
N GLN A 285 159.82 -6.45 -53.37
CA GLN A 285 160.96 -7.29 -53.00
C GLN A 285 161.38 -8.22 -54.15
N THR A 286 160.43 -8.91 -54.80
CA THR A 286 160.70 -9.77 -55.97
C THR A 286 161.39 -9.00 -57.10
N ARG A 287 160.96 -7.77 -57.38
CA ARG A 287 161.61 -6.90 -58.36
C ARG A 287 163.06 -6.59 -57.99
N THR A 288 163.34 -6.19 -56.74
CA THR A 288 164.73 -5.93 -56.30
C THR A 288 165.61 -7.17 -56.30
N LEU A 289 165.01 -8.36 -56.14
CA LEU A 289 165.71 -9.65 -56.26
C LEU A 289 166.13 -9.89 -57.71
N HIS A 290 165.23 -9.66 -58.67
CA HIS A 290 165.53 -9.79 -60.09
C HIS A 290 166.59 -8.77 -60.57
N GLU A 291 166.54 -7.53 -60.08
CA GLU A 291 167.57 -6.51 -60.35
C GLU A 291 168.95 -6.96 -59.83
N LYS A 292 169.04 -7.57 -58.65
CA LYS A 292 170.29 -8.17 -58.13
C LYS A 292 170.76 -9.37 -58.94
N GLU A 293 169.84 -10.21 -59.42
CA GLU A 293 170.14 -11.36 -60.28
C GLU A 293 170.72 -10.92 -61.62
N GLN A 294 170.17 -9.87 -62.25
CA GLN A 294 170.73 -9.26 -63.46
C GLN A 294 172.15 -8.72 -63.22
N HIS A 295 172.40 -8.05 -62.09
CA HIS A 295 173.76 -7.59 -61.75
C HIS A 295 174.74 -8.76 -61.55
N ALA A 296 174.31 -9.87 -60.95
CA ALA A 296 175.16 -11.06 -60.80
C ALA A 296 175.58 -11.65 -62.15
N VAL A 297 174.66 -11.70 -63.13
CA VAL A 297 174.96 -12.11 -64.51
C VAL A 297 175.96 -11.16 -65.18
N GLN A 298 175.81 -9.85 -65.00
CA GLN A 298 176.75 -8.85 -65.54
C GLN A 298 178.17 -9.03 -64.95
N TYR A 299 178.30 -9.26 -63.64
CA TYR A 299 179.60 -9.53 -63.03
C TYR A 299 180.24 -10.83 -63.53
N HIS A 300 179.44 -11.88 -63.77
CA HIS A 300 179.94 -13.15 -64.32
C HIS A 300 180.52 -12.97 -65.73
N GLN A 301 179.83 -12.23 -66.62
CA GLN A 301 180.33 -11.91 -67.97
C GLN A 301 181.65 -11.13 -67.95
N MET A 302 181.82 -10.19 -67.02
CA MET A 302 183.10 -9.46 -66.89
C MET A 302 184.25 -10.33 -66.39
N LEU A 303 183.99 -11.35 -65.57
CA LEU A 303 185.01 -12.31 -65.15
C LEU A 303 185.46 -13.19 -66.32
N GLU A 304 184.51 -13.71 -67.11
CA GLU A 304 184.80 -14.56 -68.29
C GLU A 304 185.64 -13.82 -69.36
N GLN A 305 185.39 -12.52 -69.56
CA GLN A 305 186.22 -11.68 -70.43
C GLN A 305 187.65 -11.51 -69.90
N ARG A 306 187.81 -11.41 -68.58
CA ARG A 306 189.11 -11.23 -67.92
C ARG A 306 189.95 -12.50 -67.95
N GLU A 307 189.31 -13.67 -67.87
CA GLU A 307 189.92 -14.99 -67.99
C GLU A 307 190.47 -15.23 -69.40
N LYS A 308 189.71 -14.87 -70.45
CA LYS A 308 190.18 -14.93 -71.86
C LYS A 308 191.44 -14.08 -72.09
N LEU A 309 191.50 -12.89 -71.49
CA LEU A 309 192.63 -11.96 -71.62
C LEU A 309 193.90 -12.46 -70.87
N LEU A 310 193.74 -13.24 -69.80
CA LEU A 310 194.86 -13.93 -69.13
C LEU A 310 195.46 -15.03 -70.01
N VAL A 311 194.63 -15.85 -70.66
CA VAL A 311 195.09 -16.91 -71.57
C VAL A 311 195.90 -16.35 -72.75
N GLU A 312 195.50 -15.20 -73.30
CA GLU A 312 196.29 -14.50 -74.34
C GLU A 312 197.66 -14.03 -73.83
N LYS A 313 197.76 -13.64 -72.55
CA LYS A 313 199.03 -13.19 -71.94
C LYS A 313 199.98 -14.35 -71.66
N ASP A 314 199.47 -15.49 -71.22
CA ASP A 314 200.27 -16.69 -71.00
C ASP A 314 200.85 -17.24 -72.32
N GLN A 315 200.07 -17.20 -73.42
CA GLN A 315 200.57 -17.56 -74.75
C GLN A 315 201.71 -16.63 -75.22
N GLN A 316 201.65 -15.32 -74.91
CA GLN A 316 202.71 -14.37 -75.25
C GLN A 316 204.02 -14.63 -74.50
N LEU A 317 203.95 -15.10 -73.25
CA LEU A 317 205.13 -15.48 -72.46
C LEU A 317 205.81 -16.73 -73.02
N LEU A 318 205.04 -17.74 -73.43
CA LEU A 318 205.57 -19.01 -73.94
C LEU A 318 206.39 -18.85 -75.24
N VAL A 319 206.01 -17.90 -76.09
CA VAL A 319 206.76 -17.53 -77.31
C VAL A 319 208.08 -16.83 -76.98
N LEU A 320 208.11 -16.00 -75.94
CA LEU A 320 209.33 -15.32 -75.48
C LEU A 320 210.36 -16.30 -74.88
N GLU A 321 209.91 -17.29 -74.11
CA GLU A 321 210.81 -18.33 -73.57
C GLU A 321 211.46 -19.17 -74.68
N GLN A 322 210.70 -19.53 -75.74
CA GLN A 322 211.26 -20.24 -76.90
C GLN A 322 212.32 -19.42 -77.65
N ALA A 323 212.14 -18.11 -77.78
CA ALA A 323 213.13 -17.23 -78.41
C ALA A 323 214.44 -17.14 -77.60
N ILE A 324 214.36 -17.08 -76.27
CA ILE A 324 215.53 -16.99 -75.38
C ILE A 324 216.36 -18.29 -75.44
N ALA A 325 215.71 -19.45 -75.50
CA ALA A 325 216.40 -20.75 -75.63
C ALA A 325 217.23 -20.85 -76.92
N GLN A 326 216.70 -20.38 -78.05
CA GLN A 326 217.42 -20.39 -79.34
C GLN A 326 218.65 -19.47 -79.33
N HIS A 327 218.56 -18.30 -78.70
CA HIS A 327 219.69 -17.37 -78.56
C HIS A 327 220.84 -17.93 -77.70
N SER A 328 220.53 -18.71 -76.65
CA SER A 328 221.56 -19.36 -75.82
C SER A 328 222.36 -20.42 -76.60
N GLN A 329 221.69 -21.18 -77.46
CA GLN A 329 222.32 -22.23 -78.27
C GLN A 329 223.26 -21.68 -79.36
N GLN A 330 222.96 -20.49 -79.91
CA GLN A 330 223.82 -19.83 -80.90
C GLN A 330 225.12 -19.26 -80.31
N LEU A 331 225.15 -18.85 -79.04
CA LEU A 331 226.34 -18.27 -78.41
C LEU A 331 227.47 -19.30 -78.27
N ASN A 332 227.16 -20.51 -77.78
CA ASN A 332 228.15 -21.59 -77.64
C ASN A 332 228.81 -22.02 -78.97
N GLN A 333 228.12 -21.86 -80.11
CA GLN A 333 228.69 -22.20 -81.42
C GLN A 333 229.69 -21.14 -81.91
N ARG A 334 229.49 -19.86 -81.54
CA ARG A 334 230.37 -18.74 -81.93
C ARG A 334 231.74 -18.85 -81.25
N ASP A 335 231.81 -19.29 -80.00
CA ASP A 335 233.08 -19.43 -79.28
C ASP A 335 233.99 -20.53 -79.87
N THR A 336 233.43 -21.63 -80.38
CA THR A 336 234.24 -22.69 -81.03
C THR A 336 234.73 -22.36 -82.44
N GLN A 337 234.03 -21.49 -83.21
CA GLN A 337 234.43 -21.17 -84.59
C GLN A 337 235.45 -20.02 -84.68
N ILE A 338 235.48 -19.12 -83.69
CA ILE A 338 236.49 -18.06 -83.59
C ILE A 338 237.92 -18.63 -83.51
N SER A 339 238.09 -19.84 -82.95
CA SER A 339 239.39 -20.53 -82.89
C SER A 339 239.85 -21.17 -84.21
N ALA A 340 239.03 -21.23 -85.26
CA ALA A 340 239.33 -22.04 -86.46
C ALA A 340 239.39 -21.25 -87.79
N GLN A 341 238.58 -20.21 -87.99
CA GLN A 341 238.48 -19.52 -89.30
C GLN A 341 238.83 -18.03 -89.30
N PHE A 342 239.76 -17.65 -88.43
CA PHE A 342 240.63 -16.48 -88.60
C PHE A 342 241.44 -16.48 -89.92
N LEU A 343 241.45 -17.58 -90.69
CA LEU A 343 242.37 -17.78 -91.82
C LEU A 343 241.77 -17.69 -93.23
N GLN A 344 240.44 -17.69 -93.43
CA GLN A 344 239.86 -17.70 -94.79
C GLN A 344 238.62 -16.81 -94.99
N LEU A 345 238.88 -15.52 -95.15
CA LEU A 345 238.33 -14.64 -96.20
C LEU A 345 236.79 -14.45 -96.22
N GLN A 346 236.25 -13.26 -95.93
CA GLN A 346 236.39 -12.05 -96.76
C GLN A 346 236.02 -12.28 -98.25
N THR A 347 234.73 -12.31 -98.60
CA THR A 347 234.11 -11.73 -99.82
C THR A 347 232.61 -12.11 -99.95
N ARG A 348 231.78 -11.23 -100.54
CA ARG A 348 230.35 -11.43 -100.94
C ARG A 348 229.36 -11.66 -99.77
N ASP A 349 228.57 -10.71 -99.26
CA ASP A 349 228.10 -9.40 -99.74
C ASP A 349 227.03 -9.41 -100.87
N ARG A 350 225.83 -8.85 -100.56
CA ARG A 350 224.87 -8.04 -101.36
C ARG A 350 223.60 -8.53 -102.11
N GLU A 351 223.33 -9.79 -102.40
CA GLU A 351 222.60 -10.08 -103.67
C GLU A 351 221.02 -10.19 -103.73
N LEU A 352 220.17 -10.19 -102.67
CA LEU A 352 218.69 -10.47 -102.79
C LEU A 352 217.70 -9.67 -101.87
N SER A 353 216.82 -8.81 -102.44
CA SER A 353 216.00 -7.85 -101.66
C SER A 353 214.56 -7.50 -102.15
N HIS A 354 214.00 -8.05 -103.25
CA HIS A 354 212.91 -7.32 -103.96
C HIS A 354 211.86 -8.14 -104.75
N ARG A 355 210.86 -8.80 -104.11
CA ARG A 355 209.71 -9.38 -104.88
C ARG A 355 208.26 -9.41 -104.34
N ASP A 356 207.96 -9.57 -103.04
CA ASP A 356 206.64 -10.13 -102.67
C ASP A 356 205.59 -9.15 -102.11
N THR A 357 204.94 -8.36 -102.98
CA THR A 357 203.82 -7.45 -102.63
C THR A 357 202.69 -7.37 -103.68
N GLN A 358 202.21 -8.47 -104.28
CA GLN A 358 201.29 -8.37 -105.43
C GLN A 358 200.21 -9.47 -105.63
N VAL A 359 199.54 -9.97 -104.58
CA VAL A 359 198.38 -10.91 -104.74
C VAL A 359 197.20 -10.61 -103.77
N SER A 360 196.43 -9.56 -104.10
CA SER A 360 194.98 -9.58 -104.40
C SER A 360 194.00 -10.36 -103.47
N GLU A 361 192.94 -9.85 -102.85
CA GLU A 361 192.02 -8.68 -103.08
C GLU A 361 190.77 -8.90 -103.98
N LEU A 362 190.39 -10.13 -104.39
CA LEU A 362 189.27 -10.32 -105.35
C LEU A 362 188.16 -11.37 -105.09
N VAL A 363 187.97 -11.92 -103.88
CA VAL A 363 186.91 -12.95 -103.63
C VAL A 363 185.87 -12.57 -102.55
N GLN A 364 185.33 -11.35 -102.72
CA GLN A 364 183.90 -11.09 -102.99
C GLN A 364 182.79 -11.79 -102.14
N GLN A 365 181.96 -11.02 -101.41
CA GLN A 365 180.74 -10.31 -101.87
C GLN A 365 179.44 -11.14 -102.05
N LEU A 366 179.40 -12.47 -101.85
CA LEU A 366 178.19 -13.26 -102.18
C LEU A 366 177.06 -13.34 -101.10
N ASP A 367 177.33 -13.54 -99.81
CA ASP A 367 176.31 -14.01 -98.85
C ASP A 367 175.40 -12.96 -98.17
N LYS A 368 175.21 -11.78 -98.79
CA LYS A 368 174.49 -10.65 -98.17
C LYS A 368 172.94 -10.70 -98.20
N LEU A 369 172.33 -11.75 -98.75
CA LEU A 369 170.89 -11.73 -99.13
C LEU A 369 169.93 -12.56 -98.27
N ASN A 370 170.40 -13.50 -97.44
CA ASN A 370 169.52 -14.56 -96.91
C ASN A 370 168.73 -14.18 -95.63
N THR A 371 169.27 -13.33 -94.75
CA THR A 371 168.68 -13.06 -93.42
C THR A 371 167.54 -12.04 -93.40
N SER A 372 167.36 -11.27 -94.47
CA SER A 372 166.24 -10.31 -94.62
C SER A 372 164.87 -10.99 -94.56
N THR A 373 164.79 -12.22 -95.08
CA THR A 373 163.56 -13.01 -95.26
C THR A 373 162.89 -13.42 -93.93
N GLN A 374 163.63 -13.43 -92.83
CA GLN A 374 163.18 -14.04 -91.56
C GLN A 374 162.35 -13.08 -90.68
N ILE A 375 162.37 -11.77 -90.96
CA ILE A 375 161.70 -10.75 -90.14
C ILE A 375 160.21 -10.57 -90.48
N GLN A 376 159.78 -10.89 -91.71
CA GLN A 376 158.38 -10.71 -92.13
C GLN A 376 157.41 -11.77 -91.56
N GLN A 377 157.88 -12.93 -91.10
CA GLN A 377 157.00 -14.02 -90.64
C GLN A 377 156.35 -13.75 -89.27
N GLN A 378 156.91 -12.87 -88.42
CA GLN A 378 156.35 -12.60 -87.09
C GLN A 378 155.14 -11.64 -87.10
N GLN A 379 154.92 -10.86 -88.16
CA GLN A 379 153.82 -9.86 -88.23
C GLN A 379 152.45 -10.46 -88.60
N ILE A 380 152.39 -11.73 -89.01
CA ILE A 380 151.13 -12.42 -89.33
C ILE A 380 150.44 -12.95 -88.05
N HIS A 381 151.21 -13.26 -87.00
CA HIS A 381 150.66 -13.88 -85.79
C HIS A 381 149.83 -12.91 -84.92
N THR A 382 150.16 -11.62 -84.93
CA THR A 382 149.45 -10.56 -84.19
C THR A 382 148.07 -10.21 -84.77
N HIS A 383 147.86 -10.37 -86.07
CA HIS A 383 146.58 -10.08 -86.71
C HIS A 383 145.51 -11.16 -86.48
N GLN A 384 145.93 -12.41 -86.20
CA GLN A 384 144.99 -13.50 -85.91
C GLN A 384 144.27 -13.31 -84.57
N GLN A 385 144.98 -12.85 -83.52
CA GLN A 385 144.43 -12.67 -82.17
C GLN A 385 143.37 -11.56 -82.05
N GLN A 386 143.31 -10.63 -83.01
CA GLN A 386 142.31 -9.55 -83.00
C GLN A 386 140.94 -9.99 -83.57
N VAL A 387 140.91 -11.05 -84.37
CA VAL A 387 139.65 -11.60 -84.92
C VAL A 387 138.87 -12.37 -83.84
N ASP A 388 139.56 -13.20 -83.05
CA ASP A 388 138.94 -14.01 -82.00
C ASP A 388 138.28 -13.15 -80.89
N GLN A 389 138.82 -11.96 -80.61
CA GLN A 389 138.27 -11.03 -79.62
C GLN A 389 136.96 -10.36 -80.07
N LEU A 390 136.81 -10.07 -81.36
CA LEU A 390 135.58 -9.51 -81.93
C LEU A 390 134.45 -10.55 -82.02
N GLN A 391 134.81 -11.82 -82.20
CA GLN A 391 133.84 -12.92 -82.29
C GLN A 391 133.21 -13.25 -80.93
N ALA A 392 133.96 -13.15 -79.82
CA ALA A 392 133.43 -13.29 -78.46
C ALA A 392 132.46 -12.15 -78.07
N TYR A 393 132.74 -10.91 -78.49
CA TYR A 393 131.91 -9.74 -78.17
C TYR A 393 130.51 -9.80 -78.82
N LEU A 394 130.41 -10.32 -80.04
CA LEU A 394 129.12 -10.51 -80.73
C LEU A 394 128.26 -11.61 -80.09
N GLN A 395 128.88 -12.65 -79.53
CA GLN A 395 128.17 -13.76 -78.90
C GLN A 395 127.49 -13.32 -77.58
N GLN A 396 128.18 -12.50 -76.78
CA GLN A 396 127.66 -11.91 -75.54
C GLN A 396 126.45 -10.97 -75.79
N GLN A 397 126.42 -10.26 -76.92
CA GLN A 397 125.28 -9.41 -77.30
C GLN A 397 124.04 -10.22 -77.71
N HIS A 398 124.22 -11.43 -78.25
CA HIS A 398 123.10 -12.29 -78.67
C HIS A 398 122.36 -12.89 -77.47
N GLU A 399 123.08 -13.28 -76.42
CA GLU A 399 122.48 -13.79 -75.17
C GLU A 399 121.67 -12.71 -74.44
N GLN A 400 122.15 -11.46 -74.42
CA GLN A 400 121.41 -10.32 -73.85
C GLN A 400 120.08 -10.08 -74.59
N PHE A 401 120.08 -10.19 -75.93
CA PHE A 401 118.85 -10.06 -76.72
C PHE A 401 117.83 -11.17 -76.43
N SER A 402 118.29 -12.41 -76.26
CA SER A 402 117.43 -13.55 -75.90
C SER A 402 116.76 -13.38 -74.54
N HIS A 403 117.51 -12.89 -73.54
CA HIS A 403 116.98 -12.66 -72.20
C HIS A 403 115.96 -11.50 -72.15
N ILE A 404 116.18 -10.45 -72.94
CA ILE A 404 115.22 -9.35 -73.12
C ILE A 404 113.92 -9.85 -73.78
N GLN A 405 114.02 -10.74 -74.78
CA GLN A 405 112.86 -11.30 -75.47
C GLN A 405 111.99 -12.18 -74.55
N GLN A 406 112.58 -13.02 -73.70
CA GLN A 406 111.85 -13.79 -72.68
C GLN A 406 111.18 -12.88 -71.65
N THR A 407 111.85 -11.81 -71.24
CA THR A 407 111.30 -10.81 -70.29
C THR A 407 110.11 -10.06 -70.90
N LEU A 408 110.12 -9.81 -72.21
CA LEU A 408 109.00 -9.20 -72.94
C LEU A 408 107.78 -10.12 -73.00
N GLN A 409 107.96 -11.40 -73.36
CA GLN A 409 106.86 -12.38 -73.40
C GLN A 409 106.22 -12.60 -72.01
N ALA A 410 107.02 -12.61 -70.94
CA ALA A 410 106.50 -12.68 -69.57
C ALA A 410 105.68 -11.43 -69.19
N LYS A 411 106.06 -10.25 -69.70
CA LYS A 411 105.30 -9.01 -69.48
C LYS A 411 104.03 -8.94 -70.33
N GLU A 412 104.03 -9.43 -71.56
CA GLU A 412 102.83 -9.54 -72.40
C GLU A 412 101.79 -10.48 -71.78
N ALA A 413 102.22 -11.63 -71.23
CA ALA A 413 101.33 -12.53 -70.49
C ALA A 413 100.70 -11.84 -69.26
N LEU A 414 101.48 -11.08 -68.50
CA LEU A 414 101.00 -10.27 -67.37
C LEU A 414 100.06 -9.13 -67.80
N VAL A 415 100.28 -8.50 -68.95
CA VAL A 415 99.38 -7.48 -69.50
C VAL A 415 98.05 -8.11 -69.92
N SER A 416 98.08 -9.22 -70.67
CA SER A 416 96.86 -9.95 -71.05
C SER A 416 96.06 -10.44 -69.83
N GLN A 417 96.75 -10.90 -68.77
CA GLN A 417 96.09 -11.25 -67.51
C GLN A 417 95.48 -10.02 -66.81
N ARG A 418 96.13 -8.85 -66.86
CA ARG A 418 95.56 -7.60 -66.34
C ARG A 418 94.36 -7.13 -67.17
N ASP A 419 94.42 -7.22 -68.49
CA ASP A 419 93.30 -6.84 -69.37
C ASP A 419 92.06 -7.69 -69.11
N THR A 420 92.22 -9.01 -68.92
CA THR A 420 91.08 -9.87 -68.52
C THR A 420 90.52 -9.50 -67.14
N THR A 421 91.35 -9.14 -66.15
CA THR A 421 90.84 -8.64 -64.85
C THR A 421 90.17 -7.27 -64.95
N ILE A 422 90.64 -6.38 -65.82
CA ILE A 422 90.00 -5.08 -66.09
C ILE A 422 88.62 -5.32 -66.73
N GLN A 423 88.52 -6.24 -67.68
CA GLN A 423 87.27 -6.59 -68.34
C GLN A 423 86.24 -7.22 -67.36
N GLN A 424 86.70 -8.03 -66.40
CA GLN A 424 85.87 -8.54 -65.31
C GLN A 424 85.39 -7.42 -64.36
N LEU A 425 86.26 -6.45 -64.03
CA LEU A 425 85.92 -5.31 -63.20
C LEU A 425 84.95 -4.34 -63.90
N SER A 426 85.09 -4.12 -65.21
CA SER A 426 84.14 -3.35 -66.01
C SER A 426 82.75 -3.98 -66.03
N ASN A 427 82.65 -5.30 -66.25
CA ASN A 427 81.37 -6.01 -66.21
C ASN A 427 80.71 -5.94 -64.82
N LEU A 428 81.51 -6.01 -63.74
CA LEU A 428 81.02 -5.82 -62.37
C LEU A 428 80.56 -4.38 -62.09
N LEU A 429 81.23 -3.37 -62.67
CA LEU A 429 80.81 -1.97 -62.58
C LEU A 429 79.48 -1.74 -63.30
N GLU A 430 79.31 -2.27 -64.51
CA GLU A 430 78.07 -2.15 -65.31
C GLU A 430 76.87 -2.85 -64.62
N GLN A 431 77.11 -4.01 -63.98
CA GLN A 431 76.12 -4.67 -63.11
C GLN A 431 75.78 -3.84 -61.85
N ARG A 432 76.76 -3.08 -61.32
CA ARG A 432 76.55 -2.22 -60.15
C ARG A 432 75.81 -0.93 -60.51
N GLU A 433 76.07 -0.38 -61.70
CA GLU A 433 75.41 0.81 -62.23
C GLU A 433 73.95 0.54 -62.59
N THR A 434 73.64 -0.61 -63.20
CA THR A 434 72.26 -1.08 -63.42
C THR A 434 71.51 -1.34 -62.11
N LEU A 435 72.17 -1.89 -61.08
CA LEU A 435 71.60 -2.00 -59.73
C LEU A 435 71.40 -0.65 -59.04
N LEU A 436 72.27 0.34 -59.26
CA LEU A 436 72.08 1.69 -58.72
C LEU A 436 70.89 2.40 -59.37
N LEU A 437 70.75 2.32 -60.70
CA LEU A 437 69.56 2.81 -61.43
C LEU A 437 68.26 2.15 -60.95
N ALA A 438 68.29 0.86 -60.60
CA ALA A 438 67.14 0.17 -60.01
C ALA A 438 66.81 0.68 -58.59
N HIS A 439 67.82 1.00 -57.77
CA HIS A 439 67.59 1.58 -56.44
C HIS A 439 67.12 3.05 -56.52
N ASP A 440 67.67 3.86 -57.42
CA ASP A 440 67.24 5.25 -57.62
C ASP A 440 65.79 5.34 -58.12
N THR A 441 65.38 4.44 -59.02
CA THR A 441 63.98 4.35 -59.46
C THR A 441 63.05 3.85 -58.34
N GLN A 442 63.48 2.93 -57.48
CA GLN A 442 62.74 2.57 -56.26
C GLN A 442 62.66 3.74 -55.26
N LEU A 443 63.73 4.52 -55.08
CA LEU A 443 63.75 5.69 -54.20
C LEU A 443 62.82 6.79 -54.72
N GLN A 444 62.77 7.03 -56.03
CA GLN A 444 61.79 7.96 -56.64
C GLN A 444 60.34 7.50 -56.42
N GLN A 445 60.05 6.20 -56.56
CA GLN A 445 58.73 5.65 -56.27
C GLN A 445 58.37 5.79 -54.78
N GLN A 446 59.30 5.51 -53.86
CA GLN A 446 59.09 5.70 -52.43
C GLN A 446 58.90 7.18 -52.07
N ALA A 447 59.63 8.10 -52.71
CA ALA A 447 59.46 9.54 -52.54
C ALA A 447 58.07 10.01 -52.99
N GLN A 448 57.56 9.53 -54.13
CA GLN A 448 56.18 9.82 -54.57
C GLN A 448 55.13 9.28 -53.60
N VAL A 449 55.31 8.05 -53.08
CA VAL A 449 54.40 7.47 -52.07
C VAL A 449 54.44 8.26 -50.76
N LEU A 450 55.62 8.75 -50.34
CA LEU A 450 55.76 9.62 -49.17
C LEU A 450 55.09 10.99 -49.39
N GLN A 451 55.20 11.58 -50.59
CA GLN A 451 54.53 12.83 -50.92
C GLN A 451 53.00 12.68 -50.92
N GLN A 452 52.46 11.61 -51.52
CA GLN A 452 51.03 11.30 -51.45
C GLN A 452 50.54 11.08 -50.01
N LYS A 453 51.35 10.43 -49.16
CA LYS A 453 51.04 10.28 -47.73
C LYS A 453 51.10 11.61 -46.96
N ALA A 454 52.01 12.51 -47.32
CA ALA A 454 52.08 13.84 -46.72
C ALA A 454 50.84 14.69 -47.07
N GLU A 455 50.40 14.65 -48.33
CA GLU A 455 49.16 15.32 -48.78
C GLU A 455 47.92 14.73 -48.08
N GLN A 456 47.85 13.40 -47.91
CA GLN A 456 46.78 12.75 -47.15
C GLN A 456 46.81 13.12 -45.66
N LEU A 457 48.00 13.24 -45.05
CA LEU A 457 48.14 13.69 -43.66
C LEU A 457 47.68 15.14 -43.50
N GLN A 458 48.05 16.03 -44.42
CA GLN A 458 47.62 17.44 -44.41
C GLN A 458 46.10 17.57 -44.54
N GLN A 459 45.45 16.76 -45.38
CA GLN A 459 43.98 16.71 -45.47
C GLN A 459 43.35 16.21 -44.16
N ARG A 460 43.95 15.20 -43.52
CA ARG A 460 43.48 14.65 -42.23
C ARG A 460 43.66 15.64 -41.08
N GLU A 461 44.74 16.43 -41.10
CA GLU A 461 45.00 17.51 -40.15
C GLU A 461 43.98 18.65 -40.32
N GLN A 462 43.64 19.04 -41.55
CA GLN A 462 42.55 19.99 -41.80
C GLN A 462 41.19 19.47 -41.32
N GLN A 463 40.88 18.18 -41.52
CA GLN A 463 39.68 17.55 -40.99
C GLN A 463 39.66 17.55 -39.45
N LEU A 464 40.76 17.17 -38.80
CA LEU A 464 40.89 17.24 -37.34
C LEU A 464 40.72 18.66 -36.80
N ASN A 465 41.30 19.67 -37.47
CA ASN A 465 41.15 21.07 -37.07
C ASN A 465 39.70 21.57 -37.23
N SER A 466 38.97 21.12 -38.26
CA SER A 466 37.54 21.44 -38.38
C SER A 466 36.69 20.75 -37.31
N LEU A 467 37.01 19.50 -36.95
CA LEU A 467 36.33 18.77 -35.87
C LEU A 467 36.62 19.39 -34.50
N ALA A 468 37.86 19.82 -34.25
CA ALA A 468 38.25 20.51 -33.03
C ALA A 468 37.56 21.87 -32.89
N ALA A 469 37.35 22.60 -33.99
CA ALA A 469 36.57 23.85 -33.98
C ALA A 469 35.09 23.58 -33.65
N GLN A 470 34.50 22.51 -34.19
CA GLN A 470 33.12 22.10 -33.88
C GLN A 470 32.97 21.68 -32.42
N LEU A 471 33.90 20.87 -31.89
CA LEU A 471 33.91 20.48 -30.47
C LEU A 471 34.06 21.68 -29.55
N MET A 472 34.92 22.65 -29.89
CA MET A 472 35.05 23.89 -29.11
C MET A 472 33.76 24.73 -29.15
N GLU A 473 33.05 24.76 -30.28
CA GLU A 473 31.75 25.43 -30.37
C GLU A 473 30.70 24.71 -29.51
N GLU A 474 30.62 23.37 -29.55
CA GLU A 474 29.75 22.57 -28.69
C GLU A 474 30.07 22.76 -27.20
N GLU A 475 31.35 22.73 -26.80
CA GLU A 475 31.78 23.02 -25.42
C GLU A 475 31.33 24.41 -24.95
N THR A 476 31.45 25.45 -25.79
CA THR A 476 30.95 26.79 -25.42
C THR A 476 29.43 26.87 -25.31
N GLN A 477 28.69 26.08 -26.09
CA GLN A 477 27.23 25.97 -25.95
C GLN A 477 26.85 25.22 -24.66
N LEU A 478 27.58 24.15 -24.34
CA LEU A 478 27.37 23.35 -23.13
C LEU A 478 27.70 24.15 -21.86
N HIS A 479 28.77 24.96 -21.88
CA HIS A 479 29.07 25.93 -20.82
C HIS A 479 27.98 27.00 -20.65
N LYS A 480 27.39 27.50 -21.74
CA LYS A 480 26.23 28.42 -21.66
C LYS A 480 25.01 27.74 -21.03
N GLN A 481 24.74 26.47 -21.37
CA GLN A 481 23.65 25.71 -20.75
C GLN A 481 23.90 25.47 -19.25
N ILE A 482 25.13 25.12 -18.86
CA ILE A 482 25.53 24.97 -17.45
C ILE A 482 25.35 26.29 -16.70
N ALA A 483 25.75 27.43 -17.26
CA ALA A 483 25.57 28.73 -16.61
C ALA A 483 24.07 29.10 -16.42
N VAL A 484 23.21 28.76 -17.39
CA VAL A 484 21.75 28.92 -17.26
C VAL A 484 21.18 28.00 -16.17
N GLN A 485 21.61 26.74 -16.12
CA GLN A 485 21.19 25.79 -15.08
C GLN A 485 21.67 26.21 -13.68
N GLN A 486 22.90 26.69 -13.53
CA GLN A 486 23.42 27.25 -12.28
C GLN A 486 22.61 28.47 -11.83
N THR A 487 22.23 29.35 -12.76
CA THR A 487 21.34 30.49 -12.47
C THR A 487 19.95 30.03 -11.99
N GLN A 488 19.41 28.96 -12.57
CA GLN A 488 18.15 28.35 -12.12
C GLN A 488 18.28 27.67 -10.75
N ILE A 489 19.40 27.02 -10.46
CA ILE A 489 19.68 26.43 -9.14
C ILE A 489 19.71 27.51 -8.06
N ILE A 490 20.43 28.61 -8.28
CA ILE A 490 20.47 29.76 -7.34
C ILE A 490 19.07 30.31 -7.09
N GLN A 491 18.25 30.48 -8.14
CA GLN A 491 16.85 30.93 -8.00
C GLN A 491 15.95 29.93 -7.24
N LEU A 492 16.25 28.63 -7.30
CA LEU A 492 15.56 27.60 -6.53
C LEU A 492 16.02 27.60 -5.06
N GLU A 493 17.31 27.78 -4.80
CA GLU A 493 17.88 27.92 -3.45
C GLU A 493 17.33 29.17 -2.73
N GLU A 494 17.27 30.32 -3.40
CA GLU A 494 16.62 31.54 -2.88
C GLU A 494 15.14 31.31 -2.54
N ARG A 495 14.43 30.58 -3.40
CA ARG A 495 13.02 30.23 -3.21
C ARG A 495 12.81 29.24 -2.07
N GLU A 496 13.73 28.30 -1.89
CA GLU A 496 13.73 27.35 -0.79
C GLU A 496 14.02 28.05 0.55
N GLN A 497 14.98 28.97 0.60
CA GLN A 497 15.20 29.81 1.78
C GLN A 497 13.96 30.65 2.14
N HIS A 498 13.27 31.21 1.15
CA HIS A 498 12.02 31.94 1.38
C HIS A 498 10.89 31.02 1.89
N LEU A 499 10.80 29.79 1.41
CA LEU A 499 9.85 28.79 1.92
C LEU A 499 10.18 28.37 3.36
N GLN A 500 11.45 28.13 3.69
CA GLN A 500 11.89 27.84 5.06
C GLN A 500 11.59 29.00 6.02
N GLN A 501 11.73 30.26 5.58
CA GLN A 501 11.34 31.42 6.40
C GLN A 501 9.82 31.46 6.65
N LEU A 502 9.00 31.18 5.63
CA LEU A 502 7.54 31.07 5.80
C LEU A 502 7.16 29.91 6.73
N GLU A 503 7.81 28.76 6.61
CA GLU A 503 7.59 27.59 7.48
C GLU A 503 7.97 27.89 8.93
N GLN A 504 9.09 28.57 9.19
CA GLN A 504 9.45 29.04 10.52
C GLN A 504 8.45 30.07 11.08
N GLN A 505 7.86 30.93 10.24
CA GLN A 505 6.80 31.84 10.66
C GLN A 505 5.51 31.08 11.01
N GLN A 506 5.11 30.10 10.19
CA GLN A 506 3.97 29.23 10.51
C GLN A 506 4.21 28.43 11.79
N LEU A 507 5.40 27.86 11.98
CA LEU A 507 5.76 27.13 13.19
C LEU A 507 5.66 28.02 14.43
N LYS A 508 6.14 29.27 14.36
CA LYS A 508 5.97 30.26 15.44
C LYS A 508 4.51 30.54 15.78
N VAL A 509 3.66 30.72 14.77
CA VAL A 509 2.20 30.91 14.96
C VAL A 509 1.55 29.66 15.55
N VAL A 510 1.95 28.45 15.12
CA VAL A 510 1.46 27.18 15.67
C VAL A 510 1.90 26.99 17.12
N THR A 511 3.14 27.34 17.49
CA THR A 511 3.56 27.34 18.91
C THR A 511 2.77 28.34 19.74
N GLN A 512 2.52 29.56 19.24
CA GLN A 512 1.69 30.55 19.94
C GLN A 512 0.24 30.09 20.10
N LEU A 513 -0.34 29.44 19.08
CA LEU A 513 -1.66 28.83 19.16
C LEU A 513 -1.71 27.66 20.14
N ASN A 514 -0.66 26.84 20.21
CA ASN A 514 -0.56 25.76 21.18
C ASN A 514 -0.35 26.26 22.62
N GLU A 515 0.41 27.34 22.82
CA GLU A 515 0.53 28.06 24.10
C GLU A 515 -0.82 28.65 24.53
N GLN A 516 -1.57 29.27 23.60
CA GLN A 516 -2.93 29.75 23.87
C GLN A 516 -3.92 28.60 24.16
N LEU A 517 -3.82 27.48 23.44
CA LEU A 517 -4.65 26.30 23.64
C LEU A 517 -4.37 25.64 25.00
N THR A 518 -3.11 25.51 25.39
CA THR A 518 -2.71 24.99 26.72
C THR A 518 -3.07 25.96 27.85
N ALA A 519 -2.95 27.27 27.64
CA ALA A 519 -3.49 28.28 28.57
C ALA A 519 -5.02 28.15 28.71
N PHE A 520 -5.75 27.96 27.61
CA PHE A 520 -7.20 27.74 27.64
C PHE A 520 -7.59 26.42 28.31
N GLN A 521 -6.84 25.33 28.06
CA GLN A 521 -7.06 24.02 28.68
C GLN A 521 -6.80 24.07 30.19
N THR A 522 -5.74 24.76 30.64
CA THR A 522 -5.47 24.95 32.08
C THR A 522 -6.52 25.83 32.75
N LEU A 523 -7.02 26.88 32.08
CA LEU A 523 -8.18 27.67 32.54
C LEU A 523 -9.45 26.82 32.64
N THR A 524 -9.70 25.97 31.64
CA THR A 524 -10.85 25.03 31.62
C THR A 524 -10.74 24.00 32.75
N GLN A 525 -9.54 23.46 33.00
CA GLN A 525 -9.28 22.55 34.12
C GLN A 525 -9.43 23.26 35.48
N GLN A 526 -9.00 24.52 35.61
CA GLN A 526 -9.25 25.31 36.82
C GLN A 526 -10.75 25.58 37.02
N GLU A 527 -11.50 25.90 35.97
CA GLU A 527 -12.95 26.09 36.06
C GLU A 527 -13.67 24.78 36.40
N GLN A 528 -13.26 23.65 35.82
CA GLN A 528 -13.75 22.32 36.18
C GLN A 528 -13.43 21.97 37.63
N LEU A 529 -12.22 22.26 38.11
CA LEU A 529 -11.83 22.06 39.51
C LEU A 529 -12.63 22.97 40.44
N GLN A 530 -12.89 24.23 40.06
CA GLN A 530 -13.74 25.14 40.84
C GLN A 530 -15.20 24.66 40.87
N ARG A 531 -15.75 24.21 39.74
CA ARG A 531 -17.08 23.59 39.67
C ARG A 531 -17.14 22.32 40.52
N GLN A 532 -16.11 21.47 40.48
CA GLN A 532 -16.03 20.28 41.30
C GLN A 532 -15.93 20.62 42.80
N ASN A 533 -15.12 21.62 43.20
CA ASN A 533 -15.08 22.11 44.58
C ASN A 533 -16.42 22.73 45.03
N LEU A 534 -17.16 23.39 44.13
CA LEU A 534 -18.50 23.92 44.41
C LEU A 534 -19.52 22.79 44.54
N VAL A 535 -19.44 21.77 43.68
CA VAL A 535 -20.26 20.55 43.76
C VAL A 535 -19.95 19.81 45.06
N GLU A 536 -18.70 19.51 45.38
CA GLU A 536 -18.28 18.85 46.63
C GLU A 536 -18.70 19.66 47.88
N ARG A 537 -18.61 20.99 47.87
CA ARG A 537 -19.15 21.83 48.96
C ARG A 537 -20.68 21.77 49.03
N SER A 538 -21.37 21.73 47.89
CA SER A 538 -22.83 21.57 47.84
C SER A 538 -23.25 20.17 48.29
N GLU A 539 -22.52 19.12 47.91
CA GLU A 539 -22.74 17.74 48.32
C GLU A 539 -22.39 17.53 49.79
N GLN A 540 -21.38 18.20 50.34
CA GLN A 540 -21.11 18.21 51.78
C GLN A 540 -22.22 18.95 52.54
N SER A 541 -22.72 20.07 52.04
CA SER A 541 -23.85 20.79 52.62
C SER A 541 -25.16 19.97 52.55
N ILE A 542 -25.42 19.33 51.40
CA ILE A 542 -26.54 18.41 51.18
C ILE A 542 -26.39 17.16 52.05
N SER A 543 -25.19 16.60 52.21
CA SER A 543 -24.95 15.43 53.07
C SER A 543 -25.04 15.77 54.54
N GLN A 544 -24.59 16.95 54.97
CA GLN A 544 -24.77 17.44 56.34
C GLN A 544 -26.24 17.69 56.65
N THR A 545 -26.97 18.37 55.75
CA THR A 545 -28.43 18.54 55.91
C THR A 545 -29.20 17.24 55.79
N PHE A 546 -28.78 16.29 54.95
CA PHE A 546 -29.40 14.98 54.82
C PHE A 546 -29.12 14.08 56.03
N GLU A 547 -27.88 14.07 56.55
CA GLU A 547 -27.57 13.38 57.81
C GLU A 547 -28.27 14.03 59.00
N GLN A 548 -28.43 15.36 59.02
CA GLN A 548 -29.18 16.06 60.07
C GLN A 548 -30.68 15.75 60.00
N VAL A 549 -31.29 15.81 58.81
CA VAL A 549 -32.67 15.36 58.57
C VAL A 549 -32.83 13.86 58.87
N LYS A 550 -31.81 13.04 58.62
CA LYS A 550 -31.80 11.61 58.95
C LYS A 550 -31.68 11.38 60.46
N THR A 551 -30.89 12.15 61.20
CA THR A 551 -30.89 12.09 62.68
C THR A 551 -32.19 12.59 63.27
N ASP A 552 -32.78 13.66 62.72
CA ASP A 552 -34.07 14.19 63.16
C ASP A 552 -35.20 13.20 62.85
N ALA A 553 -35.18 12.57 61.67
CA ALA A 553 -36.11 11.50 61.30
C ALA A 553 -35.87 10.21 62.11
N GLN A 554 -34.63 9.89 62.50
CA GLN A 554 -34.33 8.77 63.40
C GLN A 554 -34.76 9.07 64.84
N GLN A 555 -34.64 10.31 65.32
CA GLN A 555 -35.23 10.73 66.60
C GLN A 555 -36.76 10.67 66.53
N LEU A 556 -37.38 11.19 65.47
CA LEU A 556 -38.82 11.12 65.27
C LEU A 556 -39.32 9.67 65.18
N MET A 557 -38.59 8.78 64.47
CA MET A 557 -38.88 7.34 64.40
C MET A 557 -38.62 6.64 65.74
N SER A 558 -37.61 7.05 66.52
CA SER A 558 -37.38 6.57 67.89
C SER A 558 -38.53 6.95 68.82
N ASP A 559 -38.98 8.20 68.76
CA ASP A 559 -40.06 8.70 69.60
C ASP A 559 -41.43 8.20 69.13
N GLN A 560 -41.64 8.02 67.83
CA GLN A 560 -42.78 7.26 67.30
C GLN A 560 -42.70 5.78 67.69
N GLN A 561 -41.53 5.12 67.73
CA GLN A 561 -41.40 3.76 68.26
C GLN A 561 -41.62 3.69 69.78
N ARG A 562 -41.26 4.73 70.53
CA ARG A 562 -41.59 4.84 71.96
C ARG A 562 -43.08 5.07 72.17
N GLN A 563 -43.71 5.95 71.40
CA GLN A 563 -45.16 6.14 71.39
C GLN A 563 -45.88 4.88 70.93
N LEU A 564 -45.42 4.18 69.89
CA LEU A 564 -45.98 2.90 69.44
C LEU A 564 -45.75 1.78 70.46
N LYS A 565 -44.65 1.77 71.22
CA LYS A 565 -44.48 0.86 72.38
C LYS A 565 -45.39 1.22 73.54
N LEU A 566 -45.66 2.51 73.77
CA LEU A 566 -46.59 2.98 74.80
C LEU A 566 -48.03 2.64 74.42
N ILE A 567 -48.42 2.88 73.16
CA ILE A 567 -49.70 2.52 72.57
C ILE A 567 -49.84 1.00 72.51
N ALA A 568 -48.80 0.24 72.13
CA ALA A 568 -48.81 -1.22 72.17
C ALA A 568 -48.99 -1.74 73.61
N LYS A 569 -48.33 -1.15 74.61
CA LYS A 569 -48.57 -1.48 76.03
C LYS A 569 -49.95 -1.06 76.52
N MET A 570 -50.52 0.04 76.04
CA MET A 570 -51.90 0.44 76.35
C MET A 570 -52.92 -0.48 75.67
N ILE A 571 -52.66 -0.91 74.44
CA ILE A 571 -53.45 -1.90 73.72
C ILE A 571 -53.30 -3.27 74.38
N GLU A 572 -52.12 -3.66 74.83
CA GLU A 572 -51.85 -4.90 75.57
C GLU A 572 -52.54 -4.88 76.95
N ALA A 573 -52.54 -3.74 77.64
CA ALA A 573 -53.30 -3.55 78.89
C ALA A 573 -54.83 -3.52 78.65
N LEU A 574 -55.32 -2.88 77.60
CA LEU A 574 -56.75 -2.89 77.21
C LEU A 574 -57.18 -4.26 76.71
N MET A 575 -56.32 -4.97 75.97
CA MET A 575 -56.52 -6.34 75.54
C MET A 575 -56.48 -7.28 76.73
N GLN A 576 -55.62 -7.09 77.73
CA GLN A 576 -55.64 -7.84 78.99
C GLN A 576 -56.88 -7.50 79.82
N GLN A 577 -57.32 -6.25 79.87
CA GLN A 577 -58.54 -5.85 80.57
C GLN A 577 -59.78 -6.47 79.89
N GLN A 578 -59.84 -6.45 78.55
CA GLN A 578 -60.90 -7.11 77.79
C GLN A 578 -60.77 -8.64 77.83
N TYR A 579 -59.58 -9.24 77.77
CA TYR A 579 -59.39 -10.69 77.96
C TYR A 579 -59.76 -11.11 79.38
N SER A 580 -59.44 -10.32 80.40
CA SER A 580 -59.87 -10.55 81.78
C SER A 580 -61.38 -10.46 81.87
N HIS A 581 -62.02 -9.50 81.22
CA HIS A 581 -63.48 -9.35 81.25
C HIS A 581 -64.21 -10.38 80.36
N TYR A 582 -63.58 -10.85 79.28
CA TYR A 582 -64.02 -12.00 78.49
C TYR A 582 -63.74 -13.32 79.22
N GLN A 583 -62.69 -13.43 80.03
CA GLN A 583 -62.42 -14.58 80.91
C GLN A 583 -63.30 -14.56 82.16
N GLU A 584 -63.72 -13.42 82.69
CA GLU A 584 -64.77 -13.33 83.71
C GLU A 584 -66.12 -13.70 83.13
N LYS A 585 -66.43 -13.29 81.89
CA LYS A 585 -67.66 -13.72 81.20
C LYS A 585 -67.61 -15.17 80.73
N LEU A 586 -66.45 -15.68 80.30
CA LEU A 586 -66.27 -17.10 80.04
C LEU A 586 -66.25 -17.90 81.34
N SER A 587 -65.66 -17.40 82.44
CA SER A 587 -65.70 -18.04 83.75
C SER A 587 -67.13 -18.08 84.24
N GLY A 588 -67.85 -16.96 84.25
CA GLY A 588 -69.26 -16.91 84.60
C GLY A 588 -70.14 -17.80 83.71
N LEU A 589 -69.91 -17.86 82.40
CA LEU A 589 -70.60 -18.80 81.50
C LEU A 589 -70.16 -20.26 81.70
N THR A 590 -68.89 -20.51 82.05
CA THR A 590 -68.36 -21.87 82.26
C THR A 590 -68.74 -22.39 83.63
N GLU A 591 -68.84 -21.54 84.65
CA GLU A 591 -69.36 -21.81 85.98
C GLU A 591 -70.87 -22.00 85.92
N LEU A 592 -71.63 -21.14 85.20
CA LEU A 592 -73.05 -21.41 84.93
C LEU A 592 -73.26 -22.73 84.15
N TYR A 593 -72.36 -23.08 83.23
CA TYR A 593 -72.41 -24.36 82.50
C TYR A 593 -71.95 -25.55 83.35
N HIS A 594 -70.98 -25.38 84.27
CA HIS A 594 -70.57 -26.42 85.21
C HIS A 594 -71.60 -26.61 86.33
N GLN A 595 -72.30 -25.55 86.72
CA GLN A 595 -73.35 -25.55 87.73
C GLN A 595 -74.63 -26.17 87.15
N ASP A 596 -75.06 -25.84 85.92
CA ASP A 596 -76.13 -26.56 85.20
C ASP A 596 -75.75 -28.04 84.91
N VAL A 597 -74.46 -28.36 84.70
CA VAL A 597 -74.01 -29.76 84.56
C VAL A 597 -73.93 -30.50 85.90
N GLN A 598 -73.50 -29.87 87.00
CA GLN A 598 -73.50 -30.48 88.34
C GLN A 598 -74.90 -30.62 88.91
N GLU A 599 -75.78 -29.64 88.73
CA GLU A 599 -77.19 -29.72 89.11
C GLU A 599 -77.90 -30.81 88.29
N ARG A 600 -77.61 -30.97 86.99
CA ARG A 600 -78.09 -32.13 86.21
C ARG A 600 -77.53 -33.47 86.69
N GLN A 601 -76.28 -33.54 87.14
CA GLN A 601 -75.71 -34.78 87.68
C GLN A 601 -76.27 -35.13 89.07
N GLN A 602 -76.48 -34.15 89.95
CA GLN A 602 -77.13 -34.36 91.26
C GLN A 602 -78.62 -34.67 91.09
N ALA A 603 -79.33 -34.01 90.18
CA ALA A 603 -80.71 -34.36 89.81
C ALA A 603 -80.79 -35.78 89.23
N GLN A 604 -79.85 -36.20 88.38
CA GLN A 604 -79.81 -37.59 87.88
C GLN A 604 -79.42 -38.63 88.94
N GLN A 605 -78.66 -38.26 89.97
CA GLN A 605 -78.37 -39.15 91.10
C GLN A 605 -79.58 -39.29 92.02
N LEU A 606 -80.23 -38.19 92.41
CA LEU A 606 -81.50 -38.21 93.15
C LEU A 606 -82.60 -38.93 92.37
N GLN A 607 -82.71 -38.72 91.05
CA GLN A 607 -83.68 -39.44 90.21
C GLN A 607 -83.38 -40.94 90.13
N ARG A 608 -82.10 -41.38 90.14
CA ARG A 608 -81.75 -42.80 90.26
C ARG A 608 -82.06 -43.38 91.64
N GLN A 609 -81.90 -42.59 92.70
CA GLN A 609 -82.18 -43.02 94.08
C GLN A 609 -83.70 -43.14 94.32
N VAL A 610 -84.49 -42.15 93.87
CA VAL A 610 -85.96 -42.21 93.90
C VAL A 610 -86.52 -43.31 92.99
N ILE A 611 -85.90 -43.60 91.83
CA ILE A 611 -86.31 -44.75 90.99
C ILE A 611 -85.94 -46.09 91.65
N ALA A 612 -84.83 -46.17 92.39
CA ALA A 612 -84.48 -47.36 93.17
C ALA A 612 -85.46 -47.58 94.34
N ASP A 613 -85.81 -46.53 95.09
CA ASP A 613 -86.74 -46.63 96.22
C ASP A 613 -88.19 -46.84 95.77
N MET A 614 -88.66 -46.16 94.70
CA MET A 614 -89.95 -46.47 94.08
C MET A 614 -89.98 -47.90 93.51
N GLY A 615 -88.86 -48.41 92.98
CA GLY A 615 -88.69 -49.81 92.62
C GLY A 615 -88.85 -50.73 93.83
N HIS A 616 -88.22 -50.40 94.96
CA HIS A 616 -88.26 -51.20 96.17
C HIS A 616 -89.67 -51.24 96.82
N TYR A 617 -90.42 -50.12 96.77
CA TYR A 617 -91.82 -50.07 97.20
C TYR A 617 -92.78 -50.75 96.22
N LEU A 618 -92.51 -50.74 94.90
CA LEU A 618 -93.28 -51.50 93.90
C LEU A 618 -93.02 -53.02 93.98
N GLU A 619 -91.83 -53.46 94.37
CA GLU A 619 -91.52 -54.87 94.66
C GLU A 619 -92.27 -55.34 95.92
N LEU A 620 -92.30 -54.51 96.97
CA LEU A 620 -93.07 -54.75 98.21
C LEU A 620 -94.58 -54.79 97.96
N LEU A 621 -95.12 -53.91 97.09
CA LEU A 621 -96.54 -53.92 96.71
C LEU A 621 -96.94 -55.11 95.82
N LYS A 622 -95.99 -55.79 95.17
CA LYS A 622 -96.27 -57.01 94.39
C LYS A 622 -96.35 -58.29 95.22
N GLN A 623 -95.85 -58.31 96.47
CA GLN A 623 -95.85 -59.49 97.32
C GLN A 623 -96.93 -59.49 98.42
N ILE A 624 -97.69 -58.42 98.57
CA ILE A 624 -98.74 -58.31 99.60
C ILE A 624 -100.07 -58.84 99.05
N LYS A 625 -100.51 -59.98 99.58
CA LYS A 625 -101.91 -60.43 99.45
C LYS A 625 -102.83 -59.43 100.16
N MET A 626 -103.97 -59.14 99.56
CA MET A 626 -105.00 -58.27 100.12
C MET A 626 -105.54 -58.83 101.44
N GLU A 627 -105.22 -58.17 102.57
CA GLU A 627 -106.08 -57.97 103.76
C GLU A 627 -105.28 -57.32 104.91
N GLN A 628 -105.13 -55.98 104.85
CA GLN A 628 -105.00 -55.03 105.99
C GLN A 628 -104.53 -53.66 105.47
N SER A 629 -105.47 -52.96 104.83
CA SER A 629 -105.28 -51.60 104.31
C SER A 629 -105.98 -50.58 105.20
N GLN A 630 -105.23 -49.66 105.83
CA GLN A 630 -105.57 -48.23 105.95
C GLN A 630 -104.48 -47.43 106.69
N GLU A 631 -103.89 -47.95 107.77
CA GLU A 631 -102.88 -47.21 108.56
C GLU A 631 -101.50 -47.08 107.89
N ARG A 632 -101.17 -47.95 106.92
CA ARG A 632 -99.95 -47.80 106.10
C ARG A 632 -100.08 -46.75 104.99
N LEU A 633 -101.29 -46.27 104.69
CA LEU A 633 -101.51 -45.22 103.69
C LEU A 633 -101.27 -43.82 104.28
N THR A 634 -101.58 -43.59 105.55
CA THR A 634 -101.29 -42.32 106.25
C THR A 634 -99.79 -42.08 106.42
N ILE A 635 -99.01 -43.10 106.79
CA ILE A 635 -97.55 -42.96 106.98
C ILE A 635 -96.82 -42.67 105.64
N LEU A 636 -97.33 -43.21 104.53
CA LEU A 636 -96.80 -42.94 103.18
C LEU A 636 -97.17 -41.55 102.65
N ILE A 637 -98.22 -40.90 103.18
CA ILE A 637 -98.62 -39.54 102.77
C ILE A 637 -97.75 -38.49 103.47
N ASP A 638 -97.46 -38.65 104.76
CA ASP A 638 -96.57 -37.72 105.48
C ASP A 638 -95.13 -37.77 104.95
N GLN A 639 -94.60 -38.97 104.62
CA GLN A 639 -93.25 -39.11 104.06
C GLN A 639 -93.11 -38.56 102.63
N LEU A 640 -94.22 -38.45 101.87
CA LEU A 640 -94.25 -37.74 100.58
C LEU A 640 -94.34 -36.21 100.74
N GLN A 641 -94.65 -35.71 101.93
CA GLN A 641 -94.79 -34.27 102.18
C GLN A 641 -93.43 -33.63 102.56
N ASP A 642 -92.60 -34.31 103.38
CA ASP A 642 -91.21 -33.90 103.67
C ASP A 642 -90.33 -33.89 102.41
N LEU A 643 -90.50 -34.87 101.51
CA LEU A 643 -89.80 -34.93 100.22
C LEU A 643 -90.18 -33.79 99.25
N ASN A 644 -91.29 -33.09 99.49
CA ASN A 644 -91.79 -32.03 98.62
C ASN A 644 -91.36 -30.62 99.08
N GLU A 645 -91.01 -30.42 100.36
CA GLU A 645 -90.36 -29.16 100.80
C GLU A 645 -88.86 -29.12 100.44
N GLN A 646 -88.20 -30.28 100.33
CA GLN A 646 -86.76 -30.34 100.00
C GLN A 646 -86.42 -30.12 98.50
N LEU A 647 -87.41 -30.15 97.60
CA LEU A 647 -87.21 -29.90 96.16
C LEU A 647 -87.54 -28.44 95.73
N GLY A 648 -87.88 -27.56 96.68
CA GLY A 648 -88.48 -26.24 96.40
C GLY A 648 -87.55 -25.02 96.31
N GLN A 649 -86.24 -25.14 96.58
CA GLN A 649 -85.34 -23.98 96.80
C GLN A 649 -84.21 -23.81 95.76
N GLY A 650 -84.31 -24.45 94.60
CA GLY A 650 -83.34 -24.34 93.48
C GLY A 650 -83.76 -23.34 92.40
N SER A 651 -83.06 -22.21 92.35
CA SER A 651 -83.06 -21.14 91.33
C SER A 651 -83.55 -21.50 89.92
N ASN A 652 -84.78 -21.08 89.58
CA ASN A 652 -85.10 -20.53 88.25
C ASN A 652 -86.47 -19.85 88.30
N GLU A 653 -86.56 -18.53 88.52
CA GLU A 653 -87.87 -17.85 88.68
C GLU A 653 -88.78 -18.01 87.44
N LEU A 654 -88.21 -18.15 86.25
CA LEU A 654 -88.95 -18.42 85.00
C LEU A 654 -89.31 -19.91 84.77
N GLN A 655 -88.79 -20.83 85.59
CA GLN A 655 -89.37 -22.17 85.75
C GLN A 655 -90.25 -22.24 86.99
N GLN A 656 -90.02 -21.50 88.07
CA GLN A 656 -90.91 -21.44 89.23
C GLN A 656 -92.25 -20.80 88.87
N GLN A 657 -92.33 -19.79 88.00
CA GLN A 657 -93.63 -19.33 87.50
C GLN A 657 -94.35 -20.43 86.71
N ARG A 658 -93.67 -21.05 85.73
CA ARG A 658 -94.25 -22.15 84.92
C ARG A 658 -94.53 -23.44 85.73
N HIS A 659 -93.75 -23.75 86.75
CA HIS A 659 -93.95 -24.89 87.64
C HIS A 659 -94.92 -24.56 88.76
N THR A 660 -95.10 -23.31 89.17
CA THR A 660 -96.19 -22.90 90.08
C THR A 660 -97.52 -22.90 89.32
N GLU A 661 -97.54 -22.52 88.04
CA GLU A 661 -98.70 -22.70 87.16
C GLU A 661 -99.01 -24.18 86.90
N ILE A 662 -97.99 -25.02 86.63
CA ILE A 662 -98.17 -26.47 86.45
C ILE A 662 -98.51 -27.19 87.77
N VAL A 663 -97.97 -26.77 88.92
CA VAL A 663 -98.31 -27.32 90.24
C VAL A 663 -99.64 -26.78 90.75
N HIS A 664 -100.08 -25.58 90.37
CA HIS A 664 -101.48 -25.17 90.53
C HIS A 664 -102.39 -26.02 89.64
N TYR A 665 -102.03 -26.21 88.37
CA TYR A 665 -102.77 -27.09 87.46
C TYR A 665 -102.87 -28.51 88.02
N PHE A 666 -101.80 -29.09 88.58
CA PHE A 666 -101.84 -30.43 89.21
C PHE A 666 -102.44 -30.45 90.62
N LYS A 667 -102.37 -29.36 91.41
CA LYS A 667 -103.13 -29.22 92.68
C LYS A 667 -104.63 -29.12 92.39
N ASP A 668 -105.03 -28.44 91.33
CA ASP A 668 -106.43 -28.29 90.94
C ASP A 668 -106.93 -29.56 90.24
N LEU A 669 -106.10 -30.23 89.42
CA LEU A 669 -106.38 -31.56 88.87
C LEU A 669 -106.51 -32.60 90.00
N GLY A 670 -105.61 -32.57 90.98
CA GLY A 670 -105.62 -33.44 92.17
C GLY A 670 -106.79 -33.16 93.11
N ARG A 671 -107.13 -31.89 93.35
CA ARG A 671 -108.32 -31.49 94.12
C ARG A 671 -109.61 -31.86 93.38
N GLN A 672 -109.66 -31.76 92.06
CA GLN A 672 -110.79 -32.25 91.27
C GLN A 672 -110.91 -33.78 91.33
N MET A 673 -109.80 -34.52 91.27
CA MET A 673 -109.79 -36.00 91.41
C MET A 673 -110.17 -36.50 92.81
N VAL A 674 -109.93 -35.72 93.86
CA VAL A 674 -110.24 -36.11 95.26
C VAL A 674 -111.59 -35.57 95.74
N ALA A 675 -112.10 -34.47 95.19
CA ALA A 675 -113.38 -33.88 95.60
C ALA A 675 -114.61 -34.36 94.81
N ASN A 676 -114.47 -34.92 93.60
CA ASN A 676 -115.60 -35.49 92.84
C ASN A 676 -115.21 -36.73 92.00
N ARG A 677 -115.71 -37.90 92.39
CA ARG A 677 -116.00 -39.03 91.49
C ARG A 677 -117.33 -38.74 90.75
N PRO A 678 -117.64 -39.36 89.58
CA PRO A 678 -116.77 -39.84 88.48
C PRO A 678 -117.32 -39.40 87.08
N ILE A 679 -116.90 -40.09 86.00
CA ILE A 679 -117.51 -40.26 84.65
C ILE A 679 -116.73 -39.63 83.46
N ASP A 680 -116.36 -40.52 82.53
CA ASP A 680 -115.74 -40.37 81.19
C ASP A 680 -114.31 -39.79 81.00
N GLN A 681 -113.42 -40.65 80.47
CA GLN A 681 -112.00 -40.38 80.22
C GLN A 681 -111.65 -39.85 78.80
N GLU A 682 -112.55 -39.91 77.82
CA GLU A 682 -112.21 -39.54 76.42
C GLU A 682 -112.28 -38.03 76.14
N ALA A 683 -113.16 -37.29 76.82
CA ALA A 683 -113.28 -35.84 76.61
C ALA A 683 -112.03 -35.07 77.05
N TRP A 684 -111.38 -35.52 78.12
CA TRP A 684 -110.17 -34.91 78.68
C TRP A 684 -108.97 -34.99 77.71
N LYS A 685 -108.76 -36.15 77.07
CA LYS A 685 -107.66 -36.38 76.13
C LYS A 685 -107.69 -35.46 74.90
N LYS A 686 -108.88 -35.05 74.44
CA LYS A 686 -109.01 -34.16 73.26
C LYS A 686 -108.69 -32.70 73.55
N ARG A 687 -108.76 -32.25 74.81
CA ARG A 687 -108.52 -30.84 75.17
C ARG A 687 -107.02 -30.54 75.33
N VAL A 688 -106.30 -31.43 76.02
CA VAL A 688 -104.84 -31.35 76.22
C VAL A 688 -104.05 -31.36 74.89
N LEU A 689 -104.59 -31.97 73.83
CA LEU A 689 -103.97 -32.04 72.50
C LEU A 689 -104.10 -30.77 71.65
N VAL A 690 -104.97 -29.83 72.02
CA VAL A 690 -105.14 -28.55 71.30
C VAL A 690 -104.17 -27.49 71.82
N ASP A 691 -104.02 -27.40 73.14
CA ASP A 691 -103.18 -26.38 73.80
C ASP A 691 -101.69 -26.55 73.48
N LEU A 692 -101.23 -27.81 73.32
CA LEU A 692 -99.87 -28.14 72.89
C LEU A 692 -99.54 -27.70 71.45
N LYS A 693 -100.54 -27.38 70.62
CA LYS A 693 -100.36 -26.98 69.22
C LYS A 693 -100.23 -25.46 69.04
N GLN A 694 -100.83 -24.67 69.93
CA GLN A 694 -100.70 -23.20 69.91
C GLN A 694 -99.32 -22.72 70.38
N ILE A 695 -98.63 -23.48 71.23
CA ILE A 695 -97.29 -23.11 71.75
C ILE A 695 -96.20 -23.25 70.66
N SER A 696 -96.37 -24.15 69.69
CA SER A 696 -95.42 -24.30 68.58
C SER A 696 -95.52 -23.22 67.49
N GLU A 697 -96.63 -22.49 67.38
CA GLU A 697 -96.85 -21.50 66.31
C GLU A 697 -96.38 -20.07 66.69
N GLN A 698 -96.00 -19.82 67.95
CA GLN A 698 -95.57 -18.50 68.43
C GLN A 698 -94.09 -18.15 68.15
N LEU A 699 -93.29 -19.08 67.61
CA LEU A 699 -91.82 -18.96 67.57
C LEU A 699 -91.21 -18.52 66.22
N THR A 700 -91.98 -18.27 65.16
CA THR A 700 -91.43 -18.13 63.79
C THR A 700 -91.71 -16.83 63.03
N THR A 701 -92.48 -15.86 63.52
CA THR A 701 -92.67 -14.56 62.82
C THR A 701 -92.87 -13.36 63.74
N GLN A 702 -91.78 -12.64 64.05
CA GLN A 702 -91.81 -11.18 64.25
C GLN A 702 -90.43 -10.53 64.12
N THR A 703 -90.12 -10.11 62.89
CA THR A 703 -89.07 -9.14 62.57
C THR A 703 -89.59 -7.69 62.68
N THR A 704 -88.65 -6.73 62.66
CA THR A 704 -88.75 -5.31 62.21
C THR A 704 -88.86 -4.17 63.26
N GLN A 705 -88.09 -3.09 62.99
CA GLN A 705 -88.13 -1.70 63.52
C GLN A 705 -87.64 -1.46 64.97
N ALA A 706 -86.88 -0.40 65.32
CA ALA A 706 -86.32 0.79 64.63
C ALA A 706 -84.95 1.19 65.27
N ALA A 707 -83.91 1.71 64.58
CA ALA A 707 -83.65 3.12 64.14
C ALA A 707 -83.82 4.17 65.28
N GLN A 708 -82.99 5.21 65.48
CA GLN A 708 -82.14 6.08 64.60
C GLN A 708 -80.84 6.49 65.37
N ILE A 709 -79.78 7.15 64.83
CA ILE A 709 -79.65 8.52 64.26
C ILE A 709 -78.40 8.60 63.34
N LEU A 710 -78.47 9.46 62.30
CA LEU A 710 -77.47 9.74 61.24
C LEU A 710 -76.66 11.06 61.54
N PRO A 711 -75.62 11.52 60.76
CA PRO A 711 -75.61 11.62 59.30
C PRO A 711 -74.30 11.32 58.49
N THR A 712 -74.53 11.14 57.19
CA THR A 712 -73.68 11.00 55.96
C THR A 712 -72.91 12.29 55.55
N PRO A 713 -72.07 12.36 54.47
CA PRO A 713 -71.93 11.52 53.24
C PRO A 713 -70.45 11.13 52.92
N ALA A 714 -69.99 10.64 51.74
CA ALA A 714 -70.56 10.55 50.37
C ALA A 714 -70.02 9.36 49.55
N THR A 715 -70.62 9.13 48.38
CA THR A 715 -70.28 8.13 47.34
C THR A 715 -69.41 8.73 46.23
N GLU A 716 -68.29 8.10 45.85
CA GLU A 716 -67.61 8.25 44.53
C GLU A 716 -66.35 7.36 44.47
N ALA A 717 -66.43 6.17 43.86
CA ALA A 717 -65.25 5.29 43.59
C ALA A 717 -65.59 4.05 42.72
N ARG A 718 -66.26 4.19 41.56
CA ARG A 718 -66.63 3.00 40.75
C ARG A 718 -66.54 3.11 39.22
N GLU A 719 -65.92 4.16 38.68
CA GLU A 719 -65.79 4.33 37.21
C GLU A 719 -64.34 4.37 36.70
N GLU A 720 -63.37 4.86 37.47
CA GLU A 720 -61.94 4.96 37.05
C GLU A 720 -61.33 3.60 36.64
N ASN A 721 -61.75 2.51 37.27
CA ASN A 721 -61.19 1.16 37.08
C ASN A 721 -61.62 0.48 35.75
N ARG A 722 -62.44 1.15 34.91
CA ARG A 722 -62.75 0.68 33.54
C ARG A 722 -61.87 1.34 32.47
N GLU A 723 -61.55 2.62 32.62
CA GLU A 723 -60.75 3.34 31.63
C GLU A 723 -59.27 2.94 31.65
N GLU A 724 -58.68 2.73 32.84
CA GLU A 724 -57.30 2.25 32.95
C GLU A 724 -57.12 0.87 32.30
N ASN A 725 -58.09 -0.02 32.50
CA ASN A 725 -58.04 -1.39 31.95
C ASN A 725 -58.15 -1.38 30.41
N GLN A 726 -58.98 -0.50 29.84
CA GLN A 726 -59.06 -0.28 28.39
C GLN A 726 -57.79 0.36 27.82
N ARG A 727 -57.19 1.33 28.52
CA ARG A 727 -55.88 1.91 28.14
C ARG A 727 -54.77 0.86 28.16
N TYR A 728 -54.79 -0.05 29.12
CA TYR A 728 -53.83 -1.15 29.20
C TYR A 728 -53.95 -2.11 28.01
N GLN A 729 -55.18 -2.50 27.64
CA GLN A 729 -55.43 -3.33 26.45
C GLN A 729 -55.01 -2.63 25.14
N GLN A 730 -55.29 -1.32 24.99
CA GLN A 730 -54.83 -0.56 23.83
C GLN A 730 -53.30 -0.46 23.74
N LEU A 731 -52.59 -0.32 24.87
CA LEU A 731 -51.13 -0.38 24.89
C LEU A 731 -50.60 -1.74 24.46
N VAL A 732 -51.24 -2.84 24.86
CA VAL A 732 -50.86 -4.21 24.46
C VAL A 732 -51.03 -4.40 22.95
N GLU A 733 -52.18 -4.03 22.37
CA GLU A 733 -52.39 -4.12 20.91
C GLU A 733 -51.41 -3.25 20.11
N GLN A 734 -51.09 -2.05 20.59
CA GLN A 734 -50.08 -1.19 19.96
C GLN A 734 -48.69 -1.85 20.02
N ARG A 735 -48.36 -2.51 21.14
CA ARG A 735 -47.11 -3.24 21.31
C ARG A 735 -47.03 -4.45 20.37
N GLU A 736 -48.11 -5.20 20.18
CA GLU A 736 -48.19 -6.30 19.22
C GLU A 736 -48.09 -5.84 17.76
N LYS A 737 -48.73 -4.72 17.39
CA LYS A 737 -48.56 -4.10 16.06
C LYS A 737 -47.10 -3.66 15.82
N VAL A 738 -46.43 -3.12 16.84
CA VAL A 738 -44.99 -2.77 16.77
C VAL A 738 -44.11 -4.02 16.66
N ILE A 739 -44.46 -5.12 17.32
CA ILE A 739 -43.76 -6.41 17.18
C ILE A 739 -43.94 -6.97 15.76
N GLN A 740 -45.16 -6.99 15.22
CA GLN A 740 -45.41 -7.44 13.84
C GLN A 740 -44.69 -6.58 12.79
N LEU A 741 -44.64 -5.25 12.97
CA LEU A 741 -43.85 -4.36 12.11
C LEU A 741 -42.34 -4.64 12.18
N LYS A 742 -41.80 -4.91 13.38
CA LYS A 742 -40.40 -5.33 13.55
C LYS A 742 -40.12 -6.67 12.89
N GLU A 743 -41.03 -7.64 13.02
CA GLU A 743 -40.93 -8.96 12.38
C GLU A 743 -40.91 -8.83 10.85
N GLN A 744 -41.79 -7.99 10.28
CA GLN A 744 -41.82 -7.69 8.84
C GLN A 744 -40.54 -6.96 8.38
N MET A 745 -40.01 -6.03 9.16
CA MET A 745 -38.72 -5.38 8.88
C MET A 745 -37.56 -6.38 8.89
N ILE A 746 -37.52 -7.30 9.86
CA ILE A 746 -36.50 -8.36 9.94
C ILE A 746 -36.61 -9.30 8.73
N GLN A 747 -37.82 -9.68 8.32
CA GLN A 747 -38.04 -10.47 7.11
C GLN A 747 -37.60 -9.73 5.83
N GLN A 748 -37.86 -8.42 5.71
CA GLN A 748 -37.37 -7.62 4.59
C GLN A 748 -35.84 -7.50 4.58
N LEU A 749 -35.22 -7.25 5.74
CA LEU A 749 -33.75 -7.19 5.89
C LEU A 749 -33.10 -8.53 5.53
N ASN A 750 -33.63 -9.66 6.02
CA ASN A 750 -33.13 -10.99 5.67
C ASN A 750 -33.28 -11.31 4.17
N LYS A 751 -34.34 -10.80 3.53
CA LYS A 751 -34.56 -10.91 2.08
C LYS A 751 -33.57 -10.05 1.27
N GLN A 752 -33.19 -8.87 1.79
CA GLN A 752 -32.13 -8.04 1.19
C GLN A 752 -30.73 -8.63 1.41
N LEU A 753 -30.47 -9.23 2.57
CA LEU A 753 -29.22 -9.96 2.86
C LEU A 753 -29.05 -11.14 1.90
N THR A 754 -30.05 -12.01 1.76
CA THR A 754 -29.97 -13.14 0.79
C THR A 754 -29.78 -12.70 -0.67
N VAL A 755 -30.24 -11.51 -1.06
CA VAL A 755 -29.94 -10.93 -2.39
C VAL A 755 -28.50 -10.39 -2.45
N LYS A 756 -27.99 -9.77 -1.38
CA LYS A 756 -26.58 -9.36 -1.29
C LYS A 756 -25.64 -10.57 -1.32
N ASP A 757 -25.94 -11.64 -0.59
CA ASP A 757 -25.11 -12.85 -0.53
C ASP A 757 -25.07 -13.55 -1.89
N LYS A 758 -26.21 -13.63 -2.61
CA LYS A 758 -26.24 -14.11 -4.00
C LYS A 758 -25.40 -13.25 -4.95
N ASN A 759 -25.43 -11.93 -4.78
CA ASN A 759 -24.61 -11.01 -5.57
C ASN A 759 -23.11 -11.07 -5.20
N LEU A 760 -22.77 -11.40 -3.96
CA LEU A 760 -21.39 -11.65 -3.54
C LEU A 760 -20.88 -12.96 -4.12
N LEU A 761 -21.63 -14.05 -4.00
CA LEU A 761 -21.31 -15.34 -4.62
C LEU A 761 -21.14 -15.22 -6.14
N ALA A 762 -22.01 -14.47 -6.82
CA ALA A 762 -21.88 -14.21 -8.26
C ALA A 762 -20.61 -13.40 -8.61
N LYS A 763 -20.17 -12.49 -7.73
CA LYS A 763 -18.90 -11.76 -7.89
C LYS A 763 -17.69 -12.64 -7.59
N GLU A 764 -17.76 -13.51 -6.59
CA GLU A 764 -16.71 -14.50 -6.29
C GLU A 764 -16.54 -15.50 -7.43
N GLU A 765 -17.63 -15.97 -8.04
CA GLU A 765 -17.60 -16.83 -9.23
C GLU A 765 -17.01 -16.08 -10.45
N LEU A 766 -17.28 -14.79 -10.61
CA LEU A 766 -16.67 -13.96 -11.64
C LEU A 766 -15.16 -13.77 -11.40
N ILE A 767 -14.76 -13.48 -10.17
CA ILE A 767 -13.35 -13.37 -9.75
C ILE A 767 -12.62 -14.70 -9.97
N PHE A 768 -13.26 -15.84 -9.67
CA PHE A 768 -12.70 -17.17 -9.92
C PHE A 768 -12.50 -17.44 -11.43
N LYS A 769 -13.46 -17.07 -12.28
CA LYS A 769 -13.34 -17.17 -13.75
C LYS A 769 -12.24 -16.26 -14.29
N LEU A 770 -12.15 -15.02 -13.82
CA LEU A 770 -11.06 -14.10 -14.17
C LEU A 770 -9.70 -14.61 -13.69
N SER A 771 -9.63 -15.19 -12.49
CA SER A 771 -8.41 -15.82 -11.97
C SER A 771 -7.97 -17.02 -12.80
N GLN A 772 -8.91 -17.87 -13.25
CA GLN A 772 -8.60 -18.94 -14.21
C GLN A 772 -8.16 -18.39 -15.57
N GLN A 773 -8.77 -17.32 -16.09
CA GLN A 773 -8.31 -16.70 -17.34
C GLN A 773 -6.89 -16.13 -17.22
N VAL A 774 -6.58 -15.43 -16.12
CA VAL A 774 -5.21 -14.94 -15.84
C VAL A 774 -4.22 -16.11 -15.73
N LYS A 775 -4.60 -17.18 -15.03
CA LYS A 775 -3.75 -18.38 -14.89
C LYS A 775 -3.52 -19.09 -16.23
N ASN A 776 -4.54 -19.16 -17.08
CA ASN A 776 -4.44 -19.73 -18.42
C ASN A 776 -3.57 -18.86 -19.34
N MET A 777 -3.69 -17.53 -19.27
CA MET A 777 -2.79 -16.61 -20.00
C MET A 777 -1.33 -16.73 -19.53
N GLN A 778 -1.09 -16.89 -18.22
CA GLN A 778 0.25 -17.15 -17.69
C GLN A 778 0.83 -18.49 -18.16
N SER A 779 0.00 -19.53 -18.33
CA SER A 779 0.44 -20.82 -18.90
C SER A 779 0.59 -20.85 -20.42
N SER A 780 0.23 -19.78 -21.14
CA SER A 780 0.51 -19.62 -22.58
C SER A 780 1.63 -18.60 -22.86
N ALA A 781 2.29 -18.10 -21.81
CA ALA A 781 3.44 -17.20 -21.88
C ALA A 781 4.75 -17.85 -21.36
N LEU A 782 4.73 -19.18 -21.18
CA LEU A 782 5.84 -20.09 -20.91
C LEU A 782 5.85 -21.18 -22.00
#